data_AF-A0AAJ0XAW5-F1
#
_entry.id   AF-A0AAJ0XAW5-F1
#
_cell.length_a   1.000
_cell.length_b   1.000
_cell.length_c   1.000
_cell.angle_alpha   90.00
_cell.angle_beta   90.00
_cell.angle_gamma   90.00
#
_symmetry.space_group_name_H-M   'P 1'
#
loop_
_entity.id
_entity.type
_entity.pdbx_description
1 polymer ?
#
loop_
_entity_poly.entity_id
_entity_poly.type
_entity_poly.pdbx_seq_one_letter_code
_entity_poly.pdbx_strand_id
1 'polypeptide(L)'
;MEIPGYTIIRELGRGGMATVYLAKQDRLGRKVALKVMQPLPNSSDDFTARFIKEGRIIAQLQHPKIVTIYDFDIVEGYHYFSMEYLPNGTLSDAILKGMSVERALEITRGIAEALAIAHDHGVIHRDIKPQNVLFRADGTPVLTDFGIARAAGAGGDATQVTNFGMIIGSPRYMSPEQSQSKPVDARSDLYSLGVAFYEMLTKELPYQADDVISLAMKHCTAPLPVLHGSLHRYQPILERLLAKRPEERFGSAQELITALDHIGSGGAIDTGSRDDATRLVNNRKQPAQPAGSRADEPSAKRPERRRSPLPILAIAAVALGLAAAAGWYLLGTQDADRPLALDLPPVSGTRAEAAENYERLASEHLLEGQFRESLQVLQLALTQFPDDARLQALKTRSQAELEARRHQREAQRALEAGALDEAEQQIAAGLEQVPDQPRLIALRDQLEQRRQAQRTERAKTLTQQAEQALTQGNLSEAMRLIQDALELRPDDPDVQALAGRIEAALAKEKTLVELVDQAKGLLADDLPLRALALIDEGLAKAPGHAELSDLKDTVTEQLLREARALAEAAEAAARDGRYQDALAKIEEALELAPENPEIRAAEQRMLEAQRQATVNELFEQARQALAERRLQEALELADRGLGLQPDNLGLFTFREIIQAEVASQARIQQAVEQIRALLAAGEVEQGLERVEQALERDPESSRLSALRGELIAAQKQVKSEQVQELLRQASALYRDDNLDAALALTEQGLALAPEHGSLQTLRGLISEERQARAAREQQLRDCAAMVAEPVEASTDVEALSRAGRCYQQLLAADASNARAQNRLDSIRTRLTERFEQRLQQGDSETAARALTALEALKLPASELVAMRAALTQQLLLIPRTAAIAAGCFQIGSIDGEADEGPARICVEPFELAVRETSTAAFERFVAATGYRTDAERGTGGVKGCYTLDLESSGETWAYHPWATWRKPNKYQAPRGDKPVSCVSRNDALAYIQWLSERTGQRYRLPTEAEWEYAARAGTSSARFWGDAADATACDYANVADTGHDWSGGFPCDDGYEWAAPIGAYRPNPWGLHDILGNLSEWTCSAYAPEYTGAEAVCAPASSTDPISLRGGAWNSGPKVLRSTHRNRNYPESRYSFVGFRVLKEPPGD
;
A
#
# COMPACT_ATOMS: atom_id res chain seq x y z
N MET A 1 -29.37 14.37 9.68
CA MET A 1 -29.43 13.83 11.03
C MET A 1 -30.76 13.16 11.32
N GLU A 2 -30.92 12.00 10.72
CA GLU A 2 -31.68 10.91 11.30
C GLU A 2 -30.65 9.92 11.89
N ILE A 3 -30.69 9.65 13.20
CA ILE A 3 -29.84 8.63 13.84
C ILE A 3 -30.75 7.44 14.16
N PRO A 4 -30.62 6.31 13.47
CA PRO A 4 -31.52 5.17 13.62
C PRO A 4 -31.69 4.76 15.09
N GLY A 5 -32.94 4.60 15.52
CA GLY A 5 -33.27 4.27 16.90
C GLY A 5 -33.21 5.43 17.89
N TYR A 6 -32.99 6.67 17.43
CA TYR A 6 -33.07 7.89 18.22
C TYR A 6 -33.92 8.97 17.54
N THR A 7 -35.01 9.39 18.19
CA THR A 7 -35.78 10.58 17.80
C THR A 7 -35.22 11.83 18.46
N ILE A 8 -34.63 12.74 17.68
CA ILE A 8 -34.12 14.03 18.19
C ILE A 8 -35.29 14.90 18.66
N ILE A 9 -35.20 15.42 19.89
CA ILE A 9 -36.21 16.30 20.49
C ILE A 9 -35.82 17.77 20.31
N ARG A 10 -34.60 18.15 20.68
CA ARG A 10 -34.07 19.53 20.58
C ARG A 10 -32.56 19.57 20.76
N GLU A 11 -31.92 20.63 20.28
CA GLU A 11 -30.52 20.93 20.61
C GLU A 11 -30.38 21.30 22.10
N LEU A 12 -29.33 20.78 22.76
CA LEU A 12 -28.94 21.12 24.13
C LEU A 12 -27.82 22.15 24.16
N GLY A 13 -26.88 22.06 23.21
CA GLY A 13 -25.79 23.01 23.08
C GLY A 13 -24.85 22.66 21.94
N ARG A 14 -24.21 23.70 21.41
CA ARG A 14 -23.36 23.64 20.22
C ARG A 14 -22.01 24.25 20.51
N GLY A 15 -20.96 23.46 20.33
CA GLY A 15 -19.57 23.86 20.47
C GLY A 15 -18.88 24.04 19.12
N GLY A 16 -17.57 24.31 19.17
CA GLY A 16 -16.69 24.36 17.99
C GLY A 16 -16.30 22.99 17.41
N MET A 17 -16.58 21.90 18.13
CA MET A 17 -16.14 20.54 17.80
C MET A 17 -17.18 19.43 18.08
N ALA A 18 -18.37 19.75 18.63
CA ALA A 18 -19.56 18.88 18.66
C ALA A 18 -20.87 19.69 18.81
N THR A 19 -22.04 19.11 18.52
CA THR A 19 -23.32 19.52 19.15
C THR A 19 -23.93 18.38 19.91
N VAL A 20 -24.54 18.73 21.03
CA VAL A 20 -25.26 17.82 21.89
C VAL A 20 -26.76 18.04 21.67
N TYR A 21 -27.49 16.98 21.32
CA TYR A 21 -28.94 16.98 21.21
C TYR A 21 -29.59 16.24 22.38
N LEU A 22 -30.76 16.67 22.80
CA LEU A 22 -31.67 15.84 23.57
C LEU A 22 -32.41 14.94 22.58
N ALA A 23 -32.29 13.63 22.73
CA ALA A 23 -32.98 12.66 21.91
C ALA A 23 -33.74 11.64 22.77
N LYS A 24 -34.75 11.00 22.20
CA LYS A 24 -35.42 9.83 22.75
C LYS A 24 -34.89 8.61 22.04
N GLN A 25 -34.35 7.65 22.77
CA GLN A 25 -33.98 6.36 22.20
C GLN A 25 -35.26 5.54 21.98
N ASP A 26 -35.62 5.25 20.73
CA ASP A 26 -36.95 4.78 20.33
C ASP A 26 -37.29 3.41 20.92
N ARG A 27 -36.31 2.49 20.92
CA ARG A 27 -36.50 1.12 21.45
C ARG A 27 -36.71 1.07 22.96
N LEU A 28 -36.03 1.95 23.71
CA LEU A 28 -36.06 1.97 25.18
C LEU A 28 -36.97 3.06 25.76
N GLY A 29 -37.44 3.99 24.93
CA GLY A 29 -38.29 5.12 25.31
C GLY A 29 -37.62 6.18 26.20
N ARG A 30 -36.34 6.04 26.54
CA ARG A 30 -35.61 6.94 27.46
C ARG A 30 -35.06 8.18 26.75
N LYS A 31 -34.86 9.26 27.50
CA LYS A 31 -34.16 10.46 27.04
C LYS A 31 -32.64 10.29 27.19
N VAL A 32 -31.89 10.65 26.16
CA VAL A 32 -30.44 10.64 26.12
C VAL A 32 -29.91 11.99 25.65
N ALA A 33 -28.67 12.30 26.03
CA ALA A 33 -27.91 13.37 25.39
C ALA A 33 -27.09 12.73 24.27
N LEU A 34 -27.30 13.16 23.04
CA LEU A 34 -26.68 12.61 21.85
C LEU A 34 -25.66 13.63 21.35
N LYS A 35 -24.38 13.42 21.70
CA LYS A 35 -23.27 14.28 21.27
C LYS A 35 -22.80 13.82 19.90
N VAL A 36 -23.04 14.64 18.90
CA VAL A 36 -22.61 14.44 17.52
C VAL A 36 -21.39 15.31 17.28
N MET A 37 -20.28 14.66 16.90
CA MET A 37 -18.94 15.24 16.79
C MET A 37 -18.64 15.72 15.41
N GLN A 38 -18.12 16.95 15.34
CA GLN A 38 -17.93 17.72 14.13
C GLN A 38 -16.90 17.06 13.21
N PRO A 39 -17.34 16.40 12.17
CA PRO A 39 -16.58 16.09 10.97
C PRO A 39 -15.68 17.16 10.36
N LEU A 40 -14.45 17.26 10.81
CA LEU A 40 -13.40 18.14 10.28
C LEU A 40 -13.01 17.88 8.80
N PRO A 41 -12.65 18.88 7.96
CA PRO A 41 -12.16 18.69 6.60
C PRO A 41 -10.89 17.89 6.60
N ASN A 42 -10.82 16.89 5.73
CA ASN A 42 -9.72 15.95 5.69
C ASN A 42 -9.53 15.19 7.00
N SER A 43 -10.62 14.63 7.58
CA SER A 43 -10.47 13.66 8.67
C SER A 43 -9.75 12.43 8.12
N SER A 44 -8.44 12.31 8.32
CA SER A 44 -7.68 11.11 7.96
C SER A 44 -8.28 9.88 8.65
N ASP A 45 -8.08 8.67 8.09
CA ASP A 45 -8.53 7.41 8.71
C ASP A 45 -8.00 7.24 10.15
N ASP A 46 -6.91 7.94 10.47
CA ASP A 46 -6.30 8.03 11.79
C ASP A 46 -7.20 8.74 12.84
N PHE A 47 -8.01 9.74 12.45
CA PHE A 47 -8.98 10.38 13.35
C PHE A 47 -10.12 9.43 13.74
N THR A 48 -10.70 8.71 12.77
CA THR A 48 -11.78 7.74 13.04
C THR A 48 -11.26 6.56 13.88
N ALA A 49 -10.06 6.05 13.57
CA ALA A 49 -9.43 5.01 14.38
C ALA A 49 -9.15 5.46 15.83
N ARG A 50 -8.67 6.70 16.02
CA ARG A 50 -8.46 7.30 17.35
C ARG A 50 -9.77 7.62 18.06
N PHE A 51 -10.81 8.08 17.35
CA PHE A 51 -12.15 8.33 17.89
C PHE A 51 -12.79 7.06 18.45
N ILE A 52 -12.77 5.96 17.68
CA ILE A 52 -13.29 4.67 18.13
C ILE A 52 -12.45 4.14 19.30
N LYS A 53 -11.13 4.31 19.25
CA LYS A 53 -10.22 3.90 20.34
C LYS A 53 -10.49 4.68 21.63
N GLU A 54 -10.58 5.99 21.56
CA GLU A 54 -10.84 6.85 22.72
C GLU A 54 -12.28 6.69 23.22
N GLY A 55 -13.26 6.59 22.32
CA GLY A 55 -14.66 6.29 22.66
C GLY A 55 -14.81 4.96 23.38
N ARG A 56 -14.08 3.93 22.96
CA ARG A 56 -14.04 2.64 23.65
C ARG A 56 -13.40 2.74 25.03
N ILE A 57 -12.30 3.50 25.18
CA ILE A 57 -11.66 3.69 26.48
C ILE A 57 -12.59 4.45 27.43
N ILE A 58 -13.23 5.53 26.98
CA ILE A 58 -14.14 6.34 27.81
C ILE A 58 -15.42 5.57 28.15
N ALA A 59 -15.97 4.77 27.24
CA ALA A 59 -17.14 3.92 27.50
C ALA A 59 -16.88 2.84 28.57
N GLN A 60 -15.62 2.46 28.78
CA GLN A 60 -15.21 1.57 29.87
C GLN A 60 -15.12 2.28 31.22
N LEU A 61 -15.06 3.61 31.26
CA LEU A 61 -15.00 4.41 32.49
C LEU A 61 -16.38 4.57 33.12
N GLN A 62 -16.92 3.50 33.69
CA GLN A 62 -18.17 3.55 34.45
C GLN A 62 -17.94 4.11 35.85
N HIS A 63 -18.31 5.38 36.08
CA HIS A 63 -18.21 6.01 37.40
C HIS A 63 -19.32 7.04 37.63
N PRO A 64 -19.85 7.21 38.86
CA PRO A 64 -20.86 8.23 39.16
C PRO A 64 -20.42 9.68 38.93
N LYS A 65 -19.13 9.98 38.72
CA LYS A 65 -18.66 11.34 38.38
C LYS A 65 -18.22 11.48 36.92
N ILE A 66 -18.39 10.44 36.11
CA ILE A 66 -18.11 10.42 34.67
C ILE A 66 -19.44 10.21 33.94
N VAL A 67 -19.64 10.90 32.83
CA VAL A 67 -20.85 10.73 32.03
C VAL A 67 -20.92 9.30 31.48
N THR A 68 -22.07 8.65 31.64
CA THR A 68 -22.25 7.30 31.10
C THR A 68 -22.46 7.38 29.59
N ILE A 69 -21.58 6.73 28.83
CA ILE A 69 -21.79 6.49 27.39
C ILE A 69 -22.59 5.20 27.25
N TYR A 70 -23.79 5.30 26.69
CA TYR A 70 -24.65 4.14 26.42
C TYR A 70 -24.36 3.47 25.10
N ASP A 71 -23.98 4.26 24.11
CA ASP A 71 -23.69 3.80 22.76
C ASP A 71 -22.79 4.84 22.09
N PHE A 72 -21.94 4.39 21.19
CA PHE A 72 -21.16 5.25 20.32
C PHE A 72 -21.02 4.56 18.98
N ASP A 73 -21.35 5.28 17.93
CA ASP A 73 -21.34 4.71 16.59
C ASP A 73 -21.11 5.81 15.56
N ILE A 74 -20.97 5.41 14.31
CA ILE A 74 -20.77 6.26 13.17
C ILE A 74 -21.91 6.04 12.19
N VAL A 75 -22.88 6.96 12.14
CA VAL A 75 -24.06 6.86 11.27
C VAL A 75 -24.03 7.98 10.25
N GLU A 76 -24.06 7.63 8.95
CA GLU A 76 -24.00 8.59 7.83
C GLU A 76 -22.82 9.57 7.92
N GLY A 77 -21.77 9.14 8.63
CA GLY A 77 -20.58 9.92 8.93
C GLY A 77 -20.58 10.66 10.25
N TYR A 78 -21.67 10.71 11.01
CA TYR A 78 -21.68 11.30 12.35
C TYR A 78 -21.07 10.34 13.33
N HIS A 79 -19.90 10.72 13.82
CA HIS A 79 -19.36 10.13 15.03
C HIS A 79 -20.21 10.65 16.18
N TYR A 80 -20.97 9.78 16.83
CA TYR A 80 -21.82 10.19 17.94
C TYR A 80 -21.54 9.39 19.20
N PHE A 81 -21.79 10.03 20.34
CA PHE A 81 -21.94 9.39 21.64
C PHE A 81 -23.37 9.59 22.12
N SER A 82 -24.11 8.50 22.27
CA SER A 82 -25.35 8.49 23.03
C SER A 82 -24.98 8.36 24.50
N MET A 83 -25.09 9.45 25.24
CA MET A 83 -24.74 9.54 26.65
C MET A 83 -25.96 9.83 27.51
N GLU A 84 -25.80 9.65 28.82
CA GLU A 84 -26.80 9.98 29.82
C GLU A 84 -27.25 11.45 29.70
N TYR A 85 -28.57 11.68 29.68
CA TYR A 85 -29.11 13.05 29.68
C TYR A 85 -29.14 13.62 31.11
N LEU A 86 -28.43 14.73 31.31
CA LEU A 86 -28.32 15.44 32.58
C LEU A 86 -29.12 16.76 32.54
N PRO A 87 -30.32 16.84 33.14
CA PRO A 87 -31.22 17.98 32.94
C PRO A 87 -30.92 19.22 33.80
N ASN A 88 -30.03 19.14 34.79
CA ASN A 88 -29.87 20.17 35.83
C ASN A 88 -28.81 21.26 35.51
N GLY A 89 -28.41 21.42 34.26
CA GLY A 89 -27.52 22.49 33.81
C GLY A 89 -26.03 22.26 34.09
N THR A 90 -25.20 23.26 33.77
CA THR A 90 -23.72 23.20 33.83
C THR A 90 -23.16 23.88 35.08
N LEU A 91 -21.88 23.62 35.41
CA LEU A 91 -21.17 24.35 36.46
C LEU A 91 -21.04 25.84 36.14
N SER A 92 -20.93 26.20 34.86
CA SER A 92 -20.96 27.60 34.42
C SER A 92 -22.25 28.31 34.89
N ASP A 93 -23.41 27.67 34.76
CA ASP A 93 -24.69 28.21 35.23
C ASP A 93 -24.73 28.34 36.76
N ALA A 94 -24.10 27.40 37.47
CA ALA A 94 -24.01 27.41 38.93
C ALA A 94 -23.08 28.52 39.45
N ILE A 95 -21.95 28.79 38.77
CA ILE A 95 -21.03 29.89 39.11
C ILE A 95 -21.75 31.24 38.95
N LEU A 96 -22.49 31.42 37.86
CA LEU A 96 -23.29 32.63 37.63
C LEU A 96 -24.34 32.88 38.71
N LYS A 97 -25.07 31.83 39.12
CA LYS A 97 -26.02 31.89 40.24
C LYS A 97 -25.33 32.11 41.60
N GLY A 98 -24.06 31.74 41.71
CA GLY A 98 -23.29 31.72 42.93
C GLY A 98 -23.44 30.40 43.69
N MET A 99 -22.37 30.02 44.39
CA MET A 99 -22.33 28.81 45.23
C MET A 99 -21.54 29.07 46.51
N SER A 100 -21.78 28.23 47.52
CA SER A 100 -20.96 28.27 48.72
C SER A 100 -19.57 27.66 48.46
N VAL A 101 -18.61 28.01 49.30
CA VAL A 101 -17.23 27.50 49.17
C VAL A 101 -17.19 25.98 49.40
N GLU A 102 -18.02 25.48 50.31
CA GLU A 102 -18.19 24.04 50.56
C GLU A 102 -18.65 23.33 49.30
N ARG A 103 -19.60 23.94 48.59
CA ARG A 103 -20.08 23.39 47.32
C ARG A 103 -19.01 23.43 46.22
N ALA A 104 -18.19 24.48 46.15
CA ALA A 104 -17.05 24.54 45.22
C ALA A 104 -16.01 23.45 45.50
N LEU A 105 -15.76 23.14 46.78
CA LEU A 105 -14.86 22.06 47.20
C LEU A 105 -15.42 20.68 46.84
N GLU A 106 -16.70 20.42 47.12
CA GLU A 106 -17.38 19.18 46.74
C GLU A 106 -17.29 18.91 45.24
N ILE A 107 -17.50 19.94 44.43
CA ILE A 107 -17.43 19.84 42.97
C ILE A 107 -15.98 19.61 42.52
N THR A 108 -15.03 20.39 43.02
CA THR A 108 -13.60 20.24 42.67
C THR A 108 -13.10 18.84 43.02
N ARG A 109 -13.49 18.32 44.19
CA ARG A 109 -13.18 16.96 44.62
C ARG A 109 -13.82 15.91 43.70
N GLY A 110 -15.10 16.06 43.38
CA GLY A 110 -15.81 15.13 42.49
C GLY A 110 -15.24 15.08 41.07
N ILE A 111 -14.71 16.20 40.57
CA ILE A 111 -14.01 16.23 39.27
C ILE A 111 -12.61 15.64 39.38
N ALA A 112 -11.89 15.86 40.48
CA ALA A 112 -10.61 15.20 40.72
C ALA A 112 -10.76 13.67 40.80
N GLU A 113 -11.85 13.15 41.38
CA GLU A 113 -12.17 11.70 41.36
C GLU A 113 -12.36 11.17 39.94
N ALA A 114 -13.09 11.91 39.10
CA ALA A 114 -13.27 11.56 37.69
C ALA A 114 -11.94 11.58 36.92
N LEU A 115 -11.08 12.57 37.17
CA LEU A 115 -9.75 12.69 36.56
C LEU A 115 -8.81 11.57 37.00
N ALA A 116 -8.82 11.18 38.27
CA ALA A 116 -8.01 10.08 38.78
C ALA A 116 -8.31 8.78 38.01
N ILE A 117 -9.59 8.45 37.86
CA ILE A 117 -10.04 7.26 37.13
C ILE A 117 -9.63 7.32 35.65
N ALA A 118 -9.77 8.48 35.01
CA ALA A 118 -9.39 8.65 33.60
C ALA A 118 -7.86 8.56 33.39
N HIS A 119 -7.08 9.22 34.26
CA HIS A 119 -5.62 9.23 34.21
C HIS A 119 -5.02 7.83 34.44
N ASP A 120 -5.60 7.03 35.34
CA ASP A 120 -5.19 5.63 35.58
C ASP A 120 -5.41 4.73 34.35
N HIS A 121 -6.36 5.08 33.48
CA HIS A 121 -6.62 4.41 32.20
C HIS A 121 -5.87 5.07 31.03
N GLY A 122 -4.93 5.98 31.31
CA GLY A 122 -4.09 6.65 30.31
C GLY A 122 -4.80 7.75 29.52
N VAL A 123 -5.96 8.23 29.97
CA VAL A 123 -6.76 9.26 29.29
C VAL A 123 -6.54 10.62 29.92
N ILE A 124 -5.96 11.56 29.18
CA ILE A 124 -5.85 12.97 29.59
C ILE A 124 -7.02 13.75 28.96
N HIS A 125 -7.77 14.52 29.75
CA HIS A 125 -8.98 15.20 29.30
C HIS A 125 -8.70 16.39 28.37
N ARG A 126 -7.66 17.17 28.66
CA ARG A 126 -7.15 18.33 27.90
C ARG A 126 -8.09 19.51 27.73
N ASP A 127 -9.31 19.52 28.25
CA ASP A 127 -10.29 20.63 28.09
C ASP A 127 -11.20 20.76 29.31
N ILE A 128 -10.62 20.82 30.51
CA ILE A 128 -11.39 21.02 31.74
C ILE A 128 -11.83 22.48 31.83
N LYS A 129 -13.15 22.69 31.90
CA LYS A 129 -13.79 24.01 32.05
C LYS A 129 -15.19 23.88 32.66
N PRO A 130 -15.77 24.94 33.25
CA PRO A 130 -17.09 24.88 33.88
C PRO A 130 -18.23 24.42 32.97
N GLN A 131 -18.13 24.57 31.66
CA GLN A 131 -19.17 24.10 30.73
C GLN A 131 -19.18 22.57 30.56
N ASN A 132 -18.06 21.90 30.85
CA ASN A 132 -17.90 20.44 30.70
C ASN A 132 -18.19 19.68 32.03
N VAL A 133 -18.78 20.36 33.01
CA VAL A 133 -19.22 19.75 34.28
C VAL A 133 -20.73 19.95 34.41
N LEU A 134 -21.50 18.87 34.39
CA LEU A 134 -22.97 18.90 34.47
C LEU A 134 -23.47 18.27 35.77
N PHE A 135 -24.74 18.48 36.09
CA PHE A 135 -25.36 17.93 37.29
C PHE A 135 -26.45 16.89 37.00
N ARG A 136 -26.43 15.79 37.75
CA ARG A 136 -27.55 14.83 37.83
C ARG A 136 -28.73 15.42 38.61
N ALA A 137 -29.86 14.70 38.56
CA ALA A 137 -31.08 15.03 39.29
C ALA A 137 -30.86 15.22 40.81
N ASP A 138 -29.94 14.45 41.39
CA ASP A 138 -29.55 14.48 42.81
C ASP A 138 -28.50 15.56 43.15
N GLY A 139 -28.03 16.33 42.15
CA GLY A 139 -26.97 17.33 42.31
C GLY A 139 -25.55 16.77 42.22
N THR A 140 -25.34 15.51 41.85
CA THR A 140 -24.00 14.95 41.63
C THR A 140 -23.31 15.66 40.45
N PRO A 141 -22.07 16.20 40.61
CA PRO A 141 -21.28 16.71 39.49
C PRO A 141 -20.77 15.56 38.63
N VAL A 142 -20.85 15.73 37.31
CA VAL A 142 -20.48 14.74 36.32
C VAL A 142 -19.58 15.41 35.28
N LEU A 143 -18.37 14.88 35.14
CA LEU A 143 -17.43 15.28 34.09
C LEU A 143 -17.89 14.68 32.76
N THR A 144 -18.08 15.56 31.78
CA THR A 144 -18.40 15.20 30.40
C THR A 144 -17.31 15.70 29.47
N ASP A 145 -17.39 15.31 28.21
CA ASP A 145 -16.59 15.91 27.13
C ASP A 145 -15.08 15.73 27.27
N PHE A 146 -14.66 14.52 27.63
CA PHE A 146 -13.29 14.07 27.44
C PHE A 146 -12.81 14.47 26.02
N GLY A 147 -11.63 15.08 25.95
CA GLY A 147 -11.16 15.84 24.78
C GLY A 147 -10.77 14.99 23.58
N ILE A 148 -11.76 14.32 22.98
CA ILE A 148 -11.61 13.33 21.90
C ILE A 148 -11.06 13.96 20.59
N ALA A 149 -11.01 15.30 20.50
CA ALA A 149 -10.48 16.03 19.34
C ALA A 149 -9.05 16.57 19.52
N ARG A 150 -8.45 16.52 20.73
CA ARG A 150 -7.11 17.08 21.00
C ARG A 150 -5.97 16.06 20.88
N ALA A 151 -6.25 14.80 20.54
CA ALA A 151 -5.23 13.80 20.20
C ALA A 151 -4.72 13.90 18.75
N ALA A 152 -5.24 14.85 17.97
CA ALA A 152 -4.88 15.10 16.57
C ALA A 152 -3.50 15.79 16.36
N GLY A 153 -2.70 16.02 17.40
CA GLY A 153 -1.42 16.74 17.29
C GLY A 153 -0.22 16.13 18.02
N ALA A 154 -0.33 14.91 18.53
CA ALA A 154 0.78 14.22 19.21
C ALA A 154 1.25 13.01 18.39
N GLY A 155 1.89 13.29 17.26
CA GLY A 155 2.58 12.28 16.46
C GLY A 155 2.78 12.76 15.03
N GLY A 156 4.01 13.22 14.74
CA GLY A 156 4.62 13.35 13.40
C GLY A 156 3.78 13.96 12.28
N ASP A 157 4.21 15.14 11.82
CA ASP A 157 3.73 15.85 10.63
C ASP A 157 2.43 16.67 10.77
N ALA A 158 2.60 17.97 10.49
CA ALA A 158 1.58 18.96 10.16
C ALA A 158 0.56 19.38 11.25
N THR A 159 0.98 20.29 12.13
CA THR A 159 0.06 21.32 12.66
C THR A 159 -0.32 22.28 11.54
N GLN A 160 -1.33 21.92 10.75
CA GLN A 160 -2.06 22.87 9.93
C GLN A 160 -2.68 23.93 10.86
N VAL A 161 -2.08 25.12 10.85
CA VAL A 161 -2.80 26.35 11.16
C VAL A 161 -3.91 26.44 10.12
N THR A 162 -5.17 26.21 10.52
CA THR A 162 -6.28 26.51 9.63
C THR A 162 -6.25 28.01 9.31
N ASN A 163 -6.44 28.35 8.04
CA ASN A 163 -6.33 29.67 7.39
C ASN A 163 -7.24 30.79 7.97
N PHE A 164 -7.72 30.66 9.20
CA PHE A 164 -8.67 31.55 9.86
C PHE A 164 -8.32 31.86 11.33
N GLY A 165 -7.05 31.96 11.70
CA GLY A 165 -6.65 32.59 12.98
C GLY A 165 -7.33 32.04 14.26
N MET A 166 -7.81 30.79 14.25
CA MET A 166 -8.51 30.20 15.39
C MET A 166 -7.55 29.41 16.27
N ILE A 167 -7.22 29.98 17.43
CA ILE A 167 -6.51 29.29 18.51
C ILE A 167 -7.42 28.17 19.03
N ILE A 168 -6.96 26.92 18.91
CA ILE A 168 -7.76 25.73 19.26
C ILE A 168 -7.77 25.53 20.79
N GLY A 169 -8.85 25.97 21.46
CA GLY A 169 -9.09 25.84 22.90
C GLY A 169 -9.83 27.03 23.48
N SER A 170 -10.39 26.92 24.70
CA SER A 170 -10.76 28.12 25.46
C SER A 170 -9.46 28.71 26.04
N PRO A 171 -8.93 29.82 25.50
CA PRO A 171 -7.62 30.33 25.90
C PRO A 171 -7.58 30.73 27.38
N ARG A 172 -8.77 30.93 27.97
CA ARG A 172 -9.05 31.25 29.36
C ARG A 172 -8.65 30.19 30.40
N TYR A 173 -8.61 28.91 30.02
CA TYR A 173 -8.30 27.79 30.93
C TYR A 173 -7.07 26.99 30.49
N MET A 174 -6.40 27.42 29.42
CA MET A 174 -5.30 26.71 28.79
C MET A 174 -4.04 26.74 29.68
N SER A 175 -3.32 25.61 29.74
CA SER A 175 -2.06 25.58 30.47
C SER A 175 -0.91 26.27 29.70
N PRO A 176 0.16 26.71 30.39
CA PRO A 176 1.32 27.33 29.74
C PRO A 176 1.97 26.45 28.66
N GLU A 177 2.08 25.14 28.92
CA GLU A 177 2.64 24.17 27.98
C GLU A 177 1.75 24.00 26.74
N GLN A 178 0.42 24.05 26.89
CA GLN A 178 -0.51 24.08 25.76
C GLN A 178 -0.38 25.37 24.95
N SER A 179 -0.13 26.52 25.59
CA SER A 179 0.02 27.83 24.92
C SER A 179 1.33 27.98 24.14
N GLN A 180 2.36 27.23 24.51
CA GLN A 180 3.70 27.27 23.90
C GLN A 180 3.95 26.11 22.93
N SER A 181 2.94 25.28 22.66
CA SER A 181 3.07 24.05 21.87
C SER A 181 4.15 23.08 22.40
N LYS A 182 4.29 22.99 23.72
CA LYS A 182 5.16 22.01 24.40
C LYS A 182 4.40 20.69 24.66
N PRO A 183 5.10 19.57 24.93
CA PRO A 183 4.44 18.30 25.30
C PRO A 183 3.49 18.44 26.52
N VAL A 184 2.33 17.78 26.46
CA VAL A 184 1.20 17.90 27.43
C VAL A 184 1.01 16.58 28.18
N ASP A 185 0.84 16.62 29.51
CA ASP A 185 0.60 15.46 30.37
C ASP A 185 -0.65 15.64 31.28
N ALA A 186 -0.90 14.69 32.19
CA ALA A 186 -2.04 14.70 33.13
C ALA A 186 -2.10 15.96 34.02
N ARG A 187 -0.98 16.64 34.26
CA ARG A 187 -0.90 17.83 35.11
C ARG A 187 -1.46 19.07 34.41
N SER A 188 -1.67 19.02 33.10
CA SER A 188 -2.37 20.07 32.36
C SER A 188 -3.87 20.11 32.70
N ASP A 189 -4.50 18.96 33.00
CA ASP A 189 -5.89 18.90 33.47
C ASP A 189 -6.04 19.51 34.86
N LEU A 190 -5.06 19.28 35.74
CA LEU A 190 -5.03 19.84 37.08
C LEU A 190 -4.89 21.37 37.06
N TYR A 191 -4.07 21.92 36.15
CA TYR A 191 -3.99 23.36 35.94
C TYR A 191 -5.34 23.95 35.54
N SER A 192 -5.99 23.32 34.57
CA SER A 192 -7.29 23.75 34.05
C SER A 192 -8.39 23.68 35.14
N LEU A 193 -8.37 22.62 35.97
CA LEU A 193 -9.21 22.51 37.16
C LEU A 193 -8.91 23.61 38.19
N GLY A 194 -7.64 24.01 38.34
CA GLY A 194 -7.24 25.14 39.18
C GLY A 194 -7.83 26.47 38.73
N VAL A 195 -7.88 26.72 37.42
CA VAL A 195 -8.53 27.93 36.87
C VAL A 195 -10.03 27.92 37.16
N ALA A 196 -10.69 26.77 36.97
CA ALA A 196 -12.11 26.62 37.28
C ALA A 196 -12.40 26.74 38.79
N PHE A 197 -11.51 26.23 39.64
CA PHE A 197 -11.63 26.36 41.09
C PHE A 197 -11.48 27.81 41.54
N TYR A 198 -10.51 28.55 40.98
CA TYR A 198 -10.38 29.99 41.21
C TYR A 198 -11.69 30.71 40.85
N GLU A 199 -12.23 30.43 39.67
CA GLU A 199 -13.47 31.06 39.19
C GLU A 199 -14.70 30.69 40.04
N MET A 200 -14.79 29.45 40.56
CA MET A 200 -15.86 29.08 41.50
C MET A 200 -15.80 29.87 42.81
N LEU A 201 -14.60 30.23 43.28
CA LEU A 201 -14.41 30.97 44.52
C LEU A 201 -14.62 32.48 44.34
N THR A 202 -14.19 33.05 43.22
CA THR A 202 -14.14 34.51 43.01
C THR A 202 -15.20 35.04 42.05
N LYS A 203 -15.78 34.17 41.21
CA LYS A 203 -16.58 34.51 40.02
C LYS A 203 -15.80 35.25 38.92
N GLU A 204 -14.49 35.36 39.06
CA GLU A 204 -13.58 36.00 38.11
C GLU A 204 -12.51 35.03 37.64
N LEU A 205 -11.91 35.28 36.47
CA LEU A 205 -10.73 34.52 36.04
C LEU A 205 -9.44 35.05 36.67
N PRO A 206 -8.43 34.19 36.84
CA PRO A 206 -7.12 34.62 37.32
C PRO A 206 -6.38 35.52 36.32
N TYR A 207 -6.65 35.39 35.01
CA TYR A 207 -6.02 36.21 33.97
C TYR A 207 -7.06 36.67 32.93
N GLN A 208 -6.95 37.93 32.50
CA GLN A 208 -7.81 38.55 31.49
C GLN A 208 -6.96 39.41 30.55
N ALA A 209 -7.26 39.43 29.26
CA ALA A 209 -6.66 40.31 28.26
C ALA A 209 -7.62 40.51 27.08
N ASP A 210 -7.45 41.60 26.33
CA ASP A 210 -8.33 41.98 25.23
C ASP A 210 -8.09 41.18 23.94
N ASP A 211 -6.89 40.59 23.81
CA ASP A 211 -6.55 39.69 22.73
C ASP A 211 -6.05 38.32 23.24
N VAL A 212 -6.25 37.31 22.39
CA VAL A 212 -6.00 35.91 22.75
C VAL A 212 -4.50 35.64 22.97
N ILE A 213 -3.63 36.34 22.24
CA ILE A 213 -2.18 36.17 22.32
C ILE A 213 -1.69 36.73 23.66
N SER A 214 -2.17 37.89 24.08
CA SER A 214 -1.90 38.46 25.39
C SER A 214 -2.43 37.60 26.53
N LEU A 215 -3.62 36.98 26.36
CA LEU A 215 -4.15 36.07 27.37
C LEU A 215 -3.28 34.81 27.51
N ALA A 216 -2.87 34.22 26.38
CA ALA A 216 -1.93 33.08 26.37
C ALA A 216 -0.58 33.46 27.02
N MET A 217 -0.06 34.65 26.70
CA MET A 217 1.15 35.16 27.36
C MET A 217 0.97 35.34 28.87
N LYS A 218 -0.18 35.82 29.34
CA LYS A 218 -0.47 35.92 30.78
C LYS A 218 -0.52 34.56 31.45
N HIS A 219 -1.09 33.54 30.80
CA HIS A 219 -1.00 32.16 31.30
C HIS A 219 0.46 31.73 31.44
N CYS A 220 1.35 32.10 30.51
CA CYS A 220 2.78 31.78 30.56
C CYS A 220 3.59 32.57 31.60
N THR A 221 3.29 33.85 31.81
CA THR A 221 4.22 34.76 32.52
C THR A 221 3.61 35.51 33.71
N ALA A 222 2.29 35.77 33.74
CA ALA A 222 1.68 36.59 34.77
C ALA A 222 1.57 35.84 36.11
N PRO A 223 1.81 36.49 37.26
CA PRO A 223 1.68 35.88 38.58
C PRO A 223 0.21 35.63 38.96
N LEU A 224 -0.05 34.58 39.74
CA LEU A 224 -1.39 34.27 40.24
C LEU A 224 -1.90 35.39 41.17
N PRO A 225 -3.14 35.90 41.00
CA PRO A 225 -3.70 36.88 41.92
C PRO A 225 -3.88 36.31 43.34
N VAL A 226 -3.67 37.15 44.35
CA VAL A 226 -3.80 36.77 45.77
C VAL A 226 -5.28 36.79 46.18
N LEU A 227 -5.77 35.67 46.72
CA LEU A 227 -7.11 35.60 47.32
C LEU A 227 -7.19 36.39 48.63
N HIS A 228 -8.29 37.13 48.81
CA HIS A 228 -8.54 37.97 49.98
C HIS A 228 -9.54 37.34 50.96
N GLY A 229 -9.48 37.75 52.24
CA GLY A 229 -10.45 37.38 53.26
C GLY A 229 -10.48 35.89 53.59
N SER A 230 -11.68 35.33 53.77
CA SER A 230 -11.88 33.91 54.12
C SER A 230 -11.44 32.93 53.03
N LEU A 231 -11.24 33.40 51.79
CA LEU A 231 -10.78 32.59 50.66
C LEU A 231 -9.26 32.39 50.64
N HIS A 232 -8.49 33.20 51.37
CA HIS A 232 -7.02 33.12 51.38
C HIS A 232 -6.50 31.72 51.78
N ARG A 233 -7.25 30.99 52.60
CA ARG A 233 -6.93 29.61 53.00
C ARG A 233 -6.83 28.61 51.83
N TYR A 234 -7.37 28.94 50.65
CA TYR A 234 -7.30 28.10 49.44
C TYR A 234 -6.16 28.51 48.49
N GLN A 235 -5.46 29.61 48.78
CA GLN A 235 -4.33 30.11 47.99
C GLN A 235 -3.23 29.05 47.78
N PRO A 236 -2.79 28.28 48.79
CA PRO A 236 -1.72 27.29 48.59
C PRO A 236 -2.08 26.16 47.62
N ILE A 237 -3.36 25.76 47.57
CA ILE A 237 -3.82 24.79 46.57
C ILE A 237 -3.75 25.39 45.17
N LEU A 238 -4.24 26.63 45.02
CA LEU A 238 -4.27 27.31 43.72
C LEU A 238 -2.88 27.61 43.18
N GLU A 239 -1.92 27.95 44.05
CA GLU A 239 -0.52 28.14 43.66
C GLU A 239 0.08 26.86 43.09
N ARG A 240 -0.21 25.71 43.69
CA ARG A 240 0.22 24.41 43.16
C ARG A 240 -0.54 24.02 41.89
N LEU A 241 -1.85 24.24 41.80
CA LEU A 241 -2.59 23.91 40.56
C LEU A 241 -2.15 24.82 39.40
N LEU A 242 -1.91 26.11 39.65
CA LEU A 242 -1.62 27.12 38.64
C LEU A 242 -0.13 27.47 38.48
N ALA A 243 0.76 26.61 38.98
CA ALA A 243 2.20 26.75 38.78
C ALA A 243 2.55 26.71 37.28
N LYS A 244 3.46 27.60 36.86
CA LYS A 244 3.80 27.75 35.42
C LYS A 244 4.53 26.53 34.88
N ARG A 245 5.37 25.93 35.72
CA ARG A 245 6.11 24.70 35.43
C ARG A 245 5.30 23.48 35.88
N PRO A 246 5.03 22.48 35.01
CA PRO A 246 4.25 21.29 35.37
C PRO A 246 4.81 20.51 36.56
N GLU A 247 6.14 20.50 36.76
CA GLU A 247 6.84 19.84 37.86
C GLU A 247 6.60 20.46 39.24
N GLU A 248 6.10 21.68 39.30
CA GLU A 248 5.75 22.38 40.55
C GLU A 248 4.28 22.13 40.96
N ARG A 249 3.51 21.43 40.11
CA ARG A 249 2.08 21.11 40.36
C ARG A 249 1.90 19.86 41.22
N PHE A 250 0.64 19.51 41.51
CA PHE A 250 0.31 18.18 42.04
C PHE A 250 0.72 17.10 41.03
N GLY A 251 1.35 16.03 41.52
CA GLY A 251 1.84 14.94 40.69
C GLY A 251 0.72 14.07 40.11
N SER A 252 -0.43 13.99 40.79
CA SER A 252 -1.63 13.26 40.34
C SER A 252 -2.92 13.84 40.90
N ALA A 253 -4.06 13.48 40.30
CA ALA A 253 -5.38 13.86 40.82
C ALA A 253 -5.66 13.27 42.22
N GLN A 254 -5.10 12.10 42.55
CA GLN A 254 -5.23 11.49 43.88
C GLN A 254 -4.51 12.31 44.96
N GLU A 255 -3.37 12.91 44.64
CA GLU A 255 -2.68 13.85 45.52
C GLU A 255 -3.53 15.09 45.81
N LEU A 256 -4.23 15.61 44.79
CA LEU A 256 -5.16 16.73 44.94
C LEU A 256 -6.37 16.36 45.82
N ILE A 257 -6.99 15.20 45.62
CA ILE A 257 -8.12 14.72 46.48
C ILE A 257 -7.67 14.68 47.93
N THR A 258 -6.47 14.15 48.18
CA THR A 258 -5.90 14.06 49.54
C THR A 258 -5.71 15.47 50.13
N ALA A 259 -5.16 16.42 49.37
CA ALA A 259 -5.00 17.80 49.82
C ALA A 259 -6.35 18.50 50.12
N LEU A 260 -7.39 18.25 49.31
CA LEU A 260 -8.74 18.78 49.53
C LEU A 260 -9.40 18.19 50.80
N ASP A 261 -9.23 16.90 51.06
CA ASP A 261 -9.79 16.21 52.23
C ASP A 261 -9.19 16.72 53.55
N HIS A 262 -7.89 17.06 53.55
CA HIS A 262 -7.22 17.64 54.71
C HIS A 262 -7.76 19.05 55.05
N ILE A 263 -8.17 19.82 54.03
CA ILE A 263 -8.72 21.17 54.21
C ILE A 263 -10.19 21.15 54.65
N GLY A 264 -10.96 20.16 54.19
CA GLY A 264 -12.35 19.92 54.59
C GLY A 264 -12.50 19.39 56.02
N SER A 265 -11.51 18.66 56.52
CA SER A 265 -11.52 18.04 57.85
C SER A 265 -11.15 18.99 59.00
N GLY A 266 -10.99 20.30 58.74
CA GLY A 266 -10.59 21.28 59.76
C GLY A 266 -9.16 21.09 60.29
N GLY A 267 -8.35 20.26 59.63
CA GLY A 267 -6.94 20.05 59.97
C GLY A 267 -6.06 21.08 59.28
N ALA A 268 -5.25 21.79 60.06
CA ALA A 268 -4.23 22.69 59.55
C ALA A 268 -3.27 21.94 58.61
N ILE A 269 -3.14 22.37 57.37
CA ILE A 269 -2.01 21.97 56.52
C ILE A 269 -0.83 22.85 56.90
N ASP A 270 0.07 22.23 57.64
CA ASP A 270 1.42 22.65 57.96
C ASP A 270 2.20 22.87 56.66
N THR A 271 2.37 24.13 56.26
CA THR A 271 3.40 24.53 55.29
C THR A 271 4.73 24.62 56.02
N GLY A 272 5.33 23.46 56.29
CA GLY A 272 6.58 23.33 57.01
C GLY A 272 7.45 22.21 56.44
N SER A 273 8.64 22.59 56.00
CA SER A 273 9.83 21.73 55.81
C SER A 273 10.15 21.32 54.36
N ARG A 274 10.89 22.20 53.69
CA ARG A 274 12.07 21.79 52.92
C ARG A 274 13.08 21.18 53.90
N ASP A 275 13.73 20.12 53.45
CA ASP A 275 14.89 19.44 54.06
C ASP A 275 14.55 18.40 55.16
N ASP A 276 14.21 17.18 54.75
CA ASP A 276 14.99 15.98 55.15
C ASP A 276 14.47 14.70 54.47
N ALA A 277 15.21 14.17 53.50
CA ALA A 277 15.26 12.73 53.18
C ALA A 277 16.42 12.43 52.22
N THR A 278 17.64 12.78 52.62
CA THR A 278 18.85 12.13 52.10
C THR A 278 19.40 11.23 53.20
N ARG A 279 19.61 9.93 52.87
CA ARG A 279 20.26 8.85 53.65
C ARG A 279 19.32 8.18 54.68
N LEU A 280 19.11 6.87 54.68
CA LEU A 280 20.01 5.71 54.72
C LEU A 280 19.19 4.47 54.25
N VAL A 281 19.65 3.30 53.78
CA VAL A 281 20.95 2.68 53.45
C VAL A 281 20.56 1.31 52.86
N ASN A 282 21.18 0.94 51.74
CA ASN A 282 21.86 -0.35 51.52
C ASN A 282 21.17 -1.64 52.05
N ASN A 283 20.91 -2.61 51.17
CA ASN A 283 21.87 -3.67 50.79
C ASN A 283 21.17 -5.02 50.43
N ARG A 284 21.51 -5.52 49.23
CA ARG A 284 21.75 -6.92 48.81
C ARG A 284 20.92 -8.07 49.42
N LYS A 285 20.30 -8.87 48.53
CA LYS A 285 20.73 -10.24 48.15
C LYS A 285 19.73 -10.95 47.21
N GLN A 286 20.20 -11.43 46.05
CA GLN A 286 19.74 -12.68 45.41
C GLN A 286 19.83 -13.86 46.41
N PRO A 287 19.27 -15.08 46.21
CA PRO A 287 18.69 -15.74 45.01
C PRO A 287 17.28 -16.34 45.34
N ALA A 288 16.54 -17.13 44.55
CA ALA A 288 16.84 -18.39 43.87
C ALA A 288 15.61 -18.88 43.06
N GLN A 289 15.85 -19.65 42.00
CA GLN A 289 14.87 -20.59 41.43
C GLN A 289 14.69 -21.81 42.35
N PRO A 290 13.58 -22.57 42.26
CA PRO A 290 13.59 -23.88 41.55
C PRO A 290 12.26 -24.19 40.80
N ALA A 291 12.27 -24.85 39.62
CA ALA A 291 12.27 -26.30 39.30
C ALA A 291 10.93 -27.02 39.60
N GLY A 292 10.35 -27.93 38.81
CA GLY A 292 10.63 -28.69 37.56
C GLY A 292 9.29 -29.37 37.15
N SER A 293 9.10 -30.28 36.18
CA SER A 293 9.94 -31.17 35.36
C SER A 293 9.01 -31.86 34.33
N ARG A 294 9.38 -32.11 33.05
CA ARG A 294 9.84 -33.38 32.41
C ARG A 294 8.97 -33.61 31.14
N ALA A 295 9.35 -34.24 30.03
CA ALA A 295 10.54 -34.87 29.43
C ALA A 295 10.26 -34.87 27.89
N ASP A 296 11.16 -35.06 26.91
CA ASP A 296 12.19 -36.08 26.71
C ASP A 296 13.22 -35.62 25.65
N GLU A 297 14.44 -36.12 25.80
CA GLU A 297 15.60 -36.14 24.88
C GLU A 297 15.53 -37.41 23.96
N PRO A 298 16.46 -37.76 23.01
CA PRO A 298 17.91 -37.45 22.97
C PRO A 298 18.63 -37.30 21.58
N SER A 299 19.94 -36.94 21.66
CA SER A 299 21.08 -37.46 20.83
C SER A 299 21.32 -36.90 19.40
N ALA A 300 22.52 -36.73 18.80
CA ALA A 300 23.94 -36.62 19.16
C ALA A 300 24.80 -36.34 17.87
N LYS A 301 25.90 -35.58 18.01
CA LYS A 301 27.26 -35.62 17.38
C LYS A 301 27.51 -35.84 15.83
N ARG A 302 28.39 -34.97 15.28
CA ARG A 302 29.45 -35.07 14.19
C ARG A 302 29.95 -36.49 13.79
N PRO A 303 30.80 -36.70 12.73
CA PRO A 303 30.93 -36.19 11.34
C PRO A 303 31.25 -37.33 10.29
N GLU A 304 31.63 -36.97 9.04
CA GLU A 304 32.48 -37.69 8.07
C GLU A 304 32.01 -38.85 7.12
N ARG A 305 32.65 -38.82 5.93
CA ARG A 305 32.61 -39.71 4.75
C ARG A 305 33.00 -41.18 5.02
N ARG A 306 32.42 -42.15 4.27
CA ARG A 306 33.13 -43.16 3.42
C ARG A 306 32.20 -44.23 2.78
N ARG A 307 32.32 -44.33 1.45
CA ARG A 307 32.43 -45.51 0.55
C ARG A 307 31.45 -46.72 0.61
N SER A 308 30.75 -46.89 -0.54
CA SER A 308 30.52 -48.13 -1.35
C SER A 308 29.70 -49.29 -0.76
N PRO A 309 29.37 -50.34 -1.52
CA PRO A 309 28.86 -50.48 -2.90
C PRO A 309 27.53 -51.28 -2.92
N LEU A 310 26.77 -51.31 -4.02
CA LEU A 310 25.69 -52.31 -4.20
C LEU A 310 25.53 -52.72 -5.69
N PRO A 311 24.99 -53.91 -5.96
CA PRO A 311 25.55 -54.86 -6.90
C PRO A 311 24.56 -55.27 -8.02
N ILE A 312 25.15 -55.80 -9.11
CA ILE A 312 24.80 -57.01 -9.86
C ILE A 312 23.43 -57.09 -10.60
N LEU A 313 23.51 -57.69 -11.80
CA LEU A 313 22.51 -58.53 -12.52
C LEU A 313 21.70 -57.89 -13.66
N ALA A 314 22.34 -57.76 -14.82
CA ALA A 314 21.68 -57.88 -16.14
C ALA A 314 22.63 -58.49 -17.22
N ILE A 315 23.52 -59.40 -16.82
CA ILE A 315 24.52 -60.06 -17.71
C ILE A 315 24.09 -61.48 -18.16
N ALA A 316 22.92 -61.97 -17.75
CA ALA A 316 22.51 -63.36 -18.03
C ALA A 316 21.74 -63.61 -19.35
N ALA A 317 21.43 -62.59 -20.16
CA ALA A 317 20.69 -62.77 -21.43
C ALA A 317 21.58 -62.77 -22.70
N VAL A 318 22.82 -62.28 -22.62
CA VAL A 318 23.74 -62.19 -23.77
C VAL A 318 24.70 -63.40 -23.84
N ALA A 319 24.97 -64.06 -22.71
CA ALA A 319 25.81 -65.24 -22.63
C ALA A 319 25.18 -66.52 -23.25
N LEU A 320 23.85 -66.59 -23.34
CA LEU A 320 23.14 -67.71 -24.00
C LEU A 320 22.98 -67.53 -25.51
N GLY A 321 23.03 -66.30 -26.04
CA GLY A 321 23.06 -66.03 -27.48
C GLY A 321 24.43 -66.30 -28.11
N LEU A 322 25.51 -66.07 -27.37
CA LEU A 322 26.88 -66.32 -27.84
C LEU A 322 27.26 -67.81 -27.84
N ALA A 323 26.60 -68.65 -27.03
CA ALA A 323 26.79 -70.11 -27.07
C ALA A 323 26.10 -70.80 -28.25
N ALA A 324 25.00 -70.23 -28.76
CA ALA A 324 24.32 -70.74 -29.97
C ALA A 324 25.05 -70.32 -31.27
N ALA A 325 25.68 -69.14 -31.29
CA ALA A 325 26.51 -68.68 -32.41
C ALA A 325 27.86 -69.42 -32.49
N ALA A 326 28.47 -69.79 -31.35
CA ALA A 326 29.68 -70.60 -31.31
C ALA A 326 29.47 -72.06 -31.76
N GLY A 327 28.27 -72.62 -31.54
CA GLY A 327 27.92 -73.98 -31.98
C GLY A 327 27.71 -74.12 -33.49
N TRP A 328 27.25 -73.07 -34.17
CA TRP A 328 27.07 -73.08 -35.63
C TRP A 328 28.37 -72.81 -36.40
N TYR A 329 29.29 -72.03 -35.81
CA TYR A 329 30.60 -71.72 -36.39
C TYR A 329 31.61 -72.88 -36.31
N LEU A 330 31.43 -73.82 -35.37
CA LEU A 330 32.35 -74.96 -35.16
C LEU A 330 31.96 -76.27 -35.91
N LEU A 331 30.90 -76.26 -36.73
CA LEU A 331 30.43 -77.44 -37.50
C LEU A 331 30.23 -77.18 -39.00
N GLY A 332 30.77 -76.09 -39.54
CA GLY A 332 30.73 -75.75 -40.96
C GLY A 332 32.07 -75.96 -41.67
N THR A 333 32.12 -76.98 -42.53
CA THR A 333 33.07 -77.19 -43.65
C THR A 333 34.51 -77.58 -43.31
N GLN A 334 34.73 -78.90 -43.22
CA GLN A 334 35.86 -79.54 -43.88
C GLN A 334 35.69 -79.41 -45.41
N ASP A 335 36.74 -78.99 -46.12
CA ASP A 335 37.19 -79.62 -47.38
C ASP A 335 38.36 -78.82 -47.97
N ALA A 336 39.54 -79.45 -48.08
CA ALA A 336 40.45 -79.37 -49.22
C ALA A 336 41.84 -79.94 -48.89
N ASP A 337 41.95 -81.26 -48.85
CA ASP A 337 43.16 -81.97 -49.30
C ASP A 337 42.69 -83.03 -50.30
N ARG A 338 42.50 -82.60 -51.56
CA ARG A 338 42.38 -83.50 -52.73
C ARG A 338 43.57 -83.20 -53.64
N PRO A 339 44.37 -84.21 -54.05
CA PRO A 339 45.39 -84.02 -55.08
C PRO A 339 44.71 -83.68 -56.42
N LEU A 340 45.13 -82.58 -57.05
CA LEU A 340 44.72 -82.23 -58.42
C LEU A 340 45.29 -83.25 -59.41
N ALA A 341 44.42 -83.89 -60.19
CA ALA A 341 44.80 -84.59 -61.41
C ALA A 341 44.96 -83.56 -62.54
N LEU A 342 46.20 -83.27 -62.94
CA LEU A 342 46.49 -82.48 -64.14
C LEU A 342 46.29 -83.37 -65.37
N ASP A 343 45.30 -83.04 -66.20
CA ASP A 343 45.09 -83.68 -67.50
C ASP A 343 45.95 -82.94 -68.55
N LEU A 344 47.10 -83.53 -68.90
CA LEU A 344 48.08 -82.92 -69.80
C LEU A 344 47.79 -83.32 -71.26
N PRO A 345 47.81 -82.39 -72.22
CA PRO A 345 47.63 -82.73 -73.63
C PRO A 345 48.80 -83.61 -74.15
N PRO A 346 48.54 -84.57 -75.07
CA PRO A 346 49.56 -85.48 -75.58
C PRO A 346 50.60 -84.75 -76.44
N VAL A 347 51.88 -85.16 -76.31
CA VAL A 347 53.01 -84.66 -77.10
C VAL A 347 52.95 -85.27 -78.51
N SER A 348 52.18 -84.66 -79.40
CA SER A 348 52.19 -84.99 -80.83
C SER A 348 52.26 -83.70 -81.64
N GLY A 349 53.47 -83.32 -82.04
CA GLY A 349 53.74 -82.09 -82.79
C GLY A 349 55.22 -81.70 -82.75
N THR A 350 55.59 -80.67 -83.50
CA THR A 350 56.93 -80.07 -83.48
C THR A 350 57.24 -79.43 -82.13
N ARG A 351 58.52 -79.24 -81.80
CA ARG A 351 58.97 -78.65 -80.52
C ARG A 351 58.32 -77.29 -80.21
N ALA A 352 57.91 -76.54 -81.24
CA ALA A 352 57.23 -75.24 -81.13
C ALA A 352 55.74 -75.36 -80.78
N GLU A 353 55.01 -76.34 -81.34
CA GLU A 353 53.58 -76.54 -81.09
C GLU A 353 53.29 -77.04 -79.66
N ALA A 354 54.22 -77.83 -79.09
CA ALA A 354 54.12 -78.27 -77.70
C ALA A 354 54.25 -77.10 -76.71
N ALA A 355 55.22 -76.18 -76.94
CA ALA A 355 55.39 -74.99 -76.12
C ALA A 355 54.17 -74.06 -76.19
N GLU A 356 53.55 -73.90 -77.36
CA GLU A 356 52.34 -73.10 -77.57
C GLU A 356 51.10 -73.69 -76.87
N ASN A 357 50.96 -75.02 -76.84
CA ASN A 357 49.89 -75.66 -76.07
C ASN A 357 50.04 -75.47 -74.56
N TYR A 358 51.26 -75.55 -74.04
CA TYR A 358 51.55 -75.22 -72.64
C TYR A 358 51.33 -73.74 -72.34
N GLU A 359 51.74 -72.85 -73.26
CA GLU A 359 51.52 -71.40 -73.17
C GLU A 359 50.02 -71.08 -73.10
N ARG A 360 49.23 -71.68 -73.99
CA ARG A 360 47.77 -71.50 -74.04
C ARG A 360 47.08 -72.01 -72.79
N LEU A 361 47.36 -73.23 -72.34
CA LEU A 361 46.76 -73.80 -71.13
C LEU A 361 47.15 -73.01 -69.87
N ALA A 362 48.42 -72.62 -69.76
CA ALA A 362 48.87 -71.78 -68.66
C ALA A 362 48.25 -70.38 -68.68
N SER A 363 48.02 -69.81 -69.87
CA SER A 363 47.34 -68.53 -70.07
C SER A 363 45.85 -68.62 -69.75
N GLU A 364 45.18 -69.72 -70.12
CA GLU A 364 43.79 -70.01 -69.75
C GLU A 364 43.65 -70.05 -68.23
N HIS A 365 44.50 -70.81 -67.53
CA HIS A 365 44.52 -70.83 -66.05
C HIS A 365 44.85 -69.45 -65.44
N LEU A 366 45.74 -68.66 -66.06
CA LEU A 366 46.07 -67.30 -65.60
C LEU A 366 44.86 -66.36 -65.75
N LEU A 367 44.14 -66.41 -66.88
CA LEU A 367 42.94 -65.61 -67.13
C LEU A 367 41.76 -66.02 -66.25
N GLU A 368 41.65 -67.31 -65.90
CA GLU A 368 40.65 -67.84 -64.96
C GLU A 368 41.01 -67.58 -63.49
N GLY A 369 42.18 -66.98 -63.21
CA GLY A 369 42.64 -66.69 -61.86
C GLY A 369 43.12 -67.91 -61.06
N GLN A 370 43.41 -69.02 -61.76
CA GLN A 370 43.98 -70.27 -61.26
C GLN A 370 45.52 -70.22 -61.34
N PHE A 371 46.10 -69.26 -60.60
CA PHE A 371 47.52 -68.92 -60.70
C PHE A 371 48.45 -70.07 -60.27
N ARG A 372 48.03 -70.92 -59.32
CA ARG A 372 48.84 -72.06 -58.87
C ARG A 372 48.91 -73.15 -59.95
N GLU A 373 47.78 -73.41 -60.59
CA GLU A 373 47.61 -74.37 -61.67
C GLU A 373 48.39 -73.88 -62.91
N SER A 374 48.28 -72.59 -63.24
CA SER A 374 49.10 -71.93 -64.27
C SER A 374 50.61 -72.11 -63.99
N LEU A 375 51.06 -71.87 -62.75
CA LEU A 375 52.47 -72.05 -62.38
C LEU A 375 52.95 -73.51 -62.42
N GLN A 376 52.10 -74.46 -62.04
CA GLN A 376 52.44 -75.90 -62.14
C GLN A 376 52.60 -76.33 -63.61
N VAL A 377 51.69 -75.89 -64.49
CA VAL A 377 51.78 -76.12 -65.94
C VAL A 377 53.05 -75.48 -66.51
N LEU A 378 53.35 -74.22 -66.14
CA LEU A 378 54.55 -73.51 -66.61
C LEU A 378 55.85 -74.11 -66.06
N GLN A 379 55.86 -74.59 -64.83
CA GLN A 379 57.03 -75.24 -64.23
C GLN A 379 57.34 -76.56 -64.93
N LEU A 380 56.31 -77.36 -65.25
CA LEU A 380 56.48 -78.56 -66.06
C LEU A 380 56.95 -78.22 -67.49
N ALA A 381 56.35 -77.21 -68.14
CA ALA A 381 56.70 -76.80 -69.48
C ALA A 381 58.17 -76.31 -69.58
N LEU A 382 58.63 -75.51 -68.60
CA LEU A 382 60.01 -74.99 -68.57
C LEU A 382 61.07 -76.05 -68.25
N THR A 383 60.72 -77.25 -67.77
CA THR A 383 61.68 -78.37 -67.73
C THR A 383 62.02 -78.90 -69.13
N GLN A 384 61.07 -78.77 -70.07
CA GLN A 384 61.22 -79.22 -71.46
C GLN A 384 61.70 -78.09 -72.39
N PHE A 385 61.34 -76.84 -72.06
CA PHE A 385 61.64 -75.63 -72.83
C PHE A 385 62.22 -74.51 -71.93
N PRO A 386 63.43 -74.70 -71.35
CA PRO A 386 63.97 -73.79 -70.34
C PRO A 386 64.21 -72.36 -70.83
N ASP A 387 64.53 -72.19 -72.13
CA ASP A 387 64.88 -70.91 -72.74
C ASP A 387 63.70 -70.21 -73.46
N ASP A 388 62.46 -70.74 -73.36
CA ASP A 388 61.32 -70.11 -74.01
C ASP A 388 60.92 -68.82 -73.26
N ALA A 389 61.22 -67.68 -73.88
CA ALA A 389 60.99 -66.36 -73.31
C ALA A 389 59.51 -66.08 -73.00
N ARG A 390 58.56 -66.66 -73.75
CA ARG A 390 57.12 -66.46 -73.52
C ARG A 390 56.66 -67.22 -72.29
N LEU A 391 57.05 -68.49 -72.16
CA LEU A 391 56.74 -69.30 -70.97
C LEU A 391 57.41 -68.77 -69.71
N GLN A 392 58.65 -68.25 -69.80
CA GLN A 392 59.32 -67.58 -68.68
C GLN A 392 58.57 -66.30 -68.28
N ALA A 393 58.18 -65.45 -69.24
CA ALA A 393 57.42 -64.24 -68.96
C ALA A 393 56.04 -64.55 -68.35
N LEU A 394 55.34 -65.56 -68.85
CA LEU A 394 54.08 -66.05 -68.29
C LEU A 394 54.27 -66.58 -66.86
N LYS A 395 55.36 -67.32 -66.58
CA LYS A 395 55.66 -67.79 -65.23
C LYS A 395 55.91 -66.63 -64.28
N THR A 396 56.74 -65.67 -64.66
CA THR A 396 57.00 -64.48 -63.85
C THR A 396 55.71 -63.71 -63.59
N ARG A 397 54.83 -63.57 -64.60
CA ARG A 397 53.53 -62.92 -64.44
C ARG A 397 52.59 -63.68 -63.52
N SER A 398 52.48 -65.00 -63.67
CA SER A 398 51.66 -65.85 -62.78
C SER A 398 52.21 -65.88 -61.34
N GLN A 399 53.53 -65.77 -61.15
CA GLN A 399 54.16 -65.62 -59.82
C GLN A 399 53.81 -64.28 -59.18
N ALA A 400 53.95 -63.18 -59.92
CA ALA A 400 53.60 -61.84 -59.47
C ALA A 400 52.11 -61.73 -59.09
N GLU A 401 51.20 -62.32 -59.87
CA GLU A 401 49.76 -62.34 -59.55
C GLU A 401 49.42 -63.20 -58.32
N LEU A 402 50.13 -64.31 -58.12
CA LEU A 402 49.95 -65.13 -56.92
C LEU A 402 50.44 -64.42 -55.66
N GLU A 403 51.57 -63.72 -55.73
CA GLU A 403 52.12 -62.90 -54.64
C GLU A 403 51.23 -61.70 -54.36
N ALA A 404 50.78 -60.98 -55.39
CA ALA A 404 49.80 -59.89 -55.26
C ALA A 404 48.51 -60.38 -54.58
N ARG A 405 48.00 -61.58 -54.92
CA ARG A 405 46.81 -62.16 -54.26
C ARG A 405 47.06 -62.56 -52.80
N ARG A 406 48.30 -62.94 -52.45
CA ARG A 406 48.68 -63.18 -51.05
C ARG A 406 48.65 -61.87 -50.27
N HIS A 407 49.34 -60.84 -50.78
CA HIS A 407 49.33 -59.50 -50.21
C HIS A 407 47.91 -58.91 -50.12
N GLN A 408 47.05 -59.16 -51.12
CA GLN A 408 45.63 -58.78 -51.08
C GLN A 408 44.88 -59.42 -49.89
N ARG A 409 45.11 -60.71 -49.62
CA ARG A 409 44.46 -61.40 -48.47
C ARG A 409 45.01 -60.90 -47.14
N GLU A 410 46.30 -60.67 -47.04
CA GLU A 410 46.95 -60.14 -45.83
C GLU A 410 46.48 -58.70 -45.58
N ALA A 411 46.39 -57.86 -46.60
CA ALA A 411 45.80 -56.52 -46.55
C ALA A 411 44.33 -56.52 -46.11
N GLN A 412 43.50 -57.41 -46.66
CA GLN A 412 42.09 -57.53 -46.27
C GLN A 412 41.95 -57.92 -44.80
N ARG A 413 42.75 -58.88 -44.33
CA ARG A 413 42.77 -59.29 -42.92
C ARG A 413 43.23 -58.16 -42.00
N ALA A 414 44.28 -57.43 -42.39
CA ALA A 414 44.77 -56.29 -41.63
C ALA A 414 43.70 -55.17 -41.56
N LEU A 415 42.98 -54.90 -42.65
CA LEU A 415 41.83 -53.98 -42.63
C LEU A 415 40.71 -54.48 -41.70
N GLU A 416 40.32 -55.75 -41.78
CA GLU A 416 39.30 -56.35 -40.90
C GLU A 416 39.70 -56.31 -39.42
N ALA A 417 40.99 -56.50 -39.12
CA ALA A 417 41.56 -56.38 -37.79
C ALA A 417 41.79 -54.93 -37.32
N GLY A 418 41.59 -53.94 -38.20
CA GLY A 418 41.82 -52.52 -37.90
C GLY A 418 43.29 -52.09 -37.89
N ALA A 419 44.22 -52.96 -38.29
CA ALA A 419 45.64 -52.68 -38.44
C ALA A 419 45.92 -51.94 -39.76
N LEU A 420 45.55 -50.65 -39.81
CA LEU A 420 45.58 -49.85 -41.04
C LEU A 420 46.99 -49.68 -41.65
N ASP A 421 48.03 -49.61 -40.82
CA ASP A 421 49.42 -49.45 -41.30
C ASP A 421 49.96 -50.76 -41.90
N GLU A 422 49.59 -51.90 -41.31
CA GLU A 422 49.91 -53.22 -41.87
C GLU A 422 49.16 -53.43 -43.19
N ALA A 423 47.89 -53.01 -43.27
CA ALA A 423 47.14 -53.03 -44.51
C ALA A 423 47.79 -52.18 -45.61
N GLU A 424 48.29 -50.98 -45.28
CA GLU A 424 48.99 -50.10 -46.23
C GLU A 424 50.25 -50.76 -46.79
N GLN A 425 51.08 -51.35 -45.92
CA GLN A 425 52.30 -52.05 -46.32
C GLN A 425 51.98 -53.22 -47.25
N GLN A 426 50.96 -54.01 -46.93
CA GLN A 426 50.54 -55.16 -47.75
C GLN A 426 49.95 -54.70 -49.09
N ILE A 427 49.16 -53.62 -49.11
CA ILE A 427 48.62 -53.05 -50.35
C ILE A 427 49.75 -52.53 -51.25
N ALA A 428 50.69 -51.79 -50.69
CA ALA A 428 51.84 -51.27 -51.43
C ALA A 428 52.72 -52.39 -52.00
N ALA A 429 53.05 -53.40 -51.20
CA ALA A 429 53.82 -54.56 -51.64
C ALA A 429 53.10 -55.35 -52.75
N GLY A 430 51.78 -55.50 -52.67
CA GLY A 430 50.99 -56.16 -53.71
C GLY A 430 50.92 -55.36 -55.02
N LEU A 431 50.76 -54.04 -54.94
CA LEU A 431 50.74 -53.15 -56.11
C LEU A 431 52.13 -53.01 -56.76
N GLU A 432 53.21 -53.21 -56.01
CA GLU A 432 54.57 -53.26 -56.58
C GLU A 432 54.74 -54.48 -57.51
N GLN A 433 54.12 -55.62 -57.15
CA GLN A 433 54.13 -56.82 -57.99
C GLN A 433 53.21 -56.67 -59.22
N VAL A 434 52.01 -56.10 -59.04
CA VAL A 434 51.03 -55.88 -60.11
C VAL A 434 50.37 -54.49 -59.96
N PRO A 435 50.89 -53.46 -60.66
CA PRO A 435 50.47 -52.07 -60.47
C PRO A 435 48.98 -51.79 -60.71
N ASP A 436 48.36 -52.47 -61.67
CA ASP A 436 46.97 -52.21 -62.09
C ASP A 436 45.96 -53.22 -61.51
N GLN A 437 46.28 -53.90 -60.40
CA GLN A 437 45.39 -54.92 -59.86
C GLN A 437 44.12 -54.28 -59.26
N PRO A 438 42.92 -54.51 -59.82
CA PRO A 438 41.72 -53.74 -59.44
C PRO A 438 41.30 -53.95 -57.98
N ARG A 439 41.55 -55.13 -57.43
CA ARG A 439 41.19 -55.47 -56.05
C ARG A 439 42.07 -54.76 -55.02
N LEU A 440 43.37 -54.65 -55.27
CA LEU A 440 44.28 -53.91 -54.37
C LEU A 440 44.05 -52.41 -54.42
N ILE A 441 43.73 -51.87 -55.60
CA ILE A 441 43.32 -50.46 -55.75
C ILE A 441 42.04 -50.18 -54.95
N ALA A 442 41.03 -51.05 -55.06
CA ALA A 442 39.81 -50.92 -54.25
C ALA A 442 40.08 -50.98 -52.73
N LEU A 443 41.04 -51.80 -52.29
CA LEU A 443 41.46 -51.87 -50.89
C LEU A 443 42.22 -50.63 -50.44
N ARG A 444 43.03 -50.01 -51.31
CA ARG A 444 43.68 -48.72 -51.03
C ARG A 444 42.63 -47.63 -50.82
N ASP A 445 41.64 -47.54 -51.70
CA ASP A 445 40.57 -46.55 -51.58
C ASP A 445 39.75 -46.79 -50.30
N GLN A 446 39.51 -48.06 -49.94
CA GLN A 446 38.85 -48.42 -48.68
C GLN A 446 39.70 -48.07 -47.43
N LEU A 447 41.03 -48.25 -47.50
CA LEU A 447 41.97 -47.85 -46.46
C LEU A 447 41.96 -46.34 -46.27
N GLU A 448 42.01 -45.57 -47.36
CA GLU A 448 41.93 -44.10 -47.32
C GLU A 448 40.60 -43.63 -46.72
N GLN A 449 39.48 -44.23 -47.12
CA GLN A 449 38.17 -43.94 -46.50
C GLN A 449 38.15 -44.24 -45.01
N ARG A 450 38.75 -45.35 -44.56
CA ARG A 450 38.83 -45.70 -43.12
C ARG A 450 39.74 -44.76 -42.33
N ARG A 451 40.88 -44.33 -42.90
CA ARG A 451 41.75 -43.31 -42.27
C ARG A 451 41.05 -41.97 -42.18
N GLN A 452 40.32 -41.56 -43.22
CA GLN A 452 39.54 -40.33 -43.20
C GLN A 452 38.40 -40.39 -42.18
N ALA A 453 37.75 -41.55 -42.02
CA ALA A 453 36.76 -41.78 -40.98
C ALA A 453 37.37 -41.72 -39.57
N GLN A 454 38.54 -42.34 -39.34
CA GLN A 454 39.24 -42.27 -38.04
C GLN A 454 39.68 -40.84 -37.69
N ARG A 455 40.20 -40.07 -38.65
CA ARG A 455 40.55 -38.65 -38.43
C ARG A 455 39.32 -37.82 -38.08
N THR A 456 38.21 -38.07 -38.77
CA THR A 456 36.94 -37.37 -38.51
C THR A 456 36.39 -37.71 -37.13
N GLU A 457 36.39 -38.97 -36.73
CA GLU A 457 35.89 -39.40 -35.42
C GLU A 457 36.76 -38.88 -34.27
N ARG A 458 38.09 -38.88 -34.47
CA ARG A 458 39.04 -38.32 -33.50
C ARG A 458 38.92 -36.80 -33.37
N ALA A 459 38.77 -36.08 -34.48
CA ALA A 459 38.51 -34.64 -34.47
C ALA A 459 37.20 -34.31 -33.75
N LYS A 460 36.13 -35.07 -33.98
CA LYS A 460 34.85 -34.93 -33.25
C LYS A 460 35.02 -35.15 -31.75
N THR A 461 35.72 -36.21 -31.36
CA THR A 461 35.97 -36.53 -29.94
C THR A 461 36.74 -35.40 -29.25
N LEU A 462 37.81 -34.89 -29.88
CA LEU A 462 38.59 -33.78 -29.36
C LEU A 462 37.78 -32.48 -29.28
N THR A 463 36.94 -32.21 -30.28
CA THR A 463 36.03 -31.05 -30.29
C THR A 463 35.02 -31.13 -29.15
N GLN A 464 34.43 -32.31 -28.92
CA GLN A 464 33.51 -32.53 -27.81
C GLN A 464 34.20 -32.38 -26.45
N GLN A 465 35.43 -32.88 -26.30
CA GLN A 465 36.23 -32.70 -25.09
C GLN A 465 36.63 -31.22 -24.88
N ALA A 466 36.97 -30.50 -25.96
CA ALA A 466 37.26 -29.07 -25.90
C ALA A 466 36.03 -28.26 -25.49
N GLU A 467 34.84 -28.60 -25.99
CA GLU A 467 33.58 -27.96 -25.59
C GLU A 467 33.23 -28.29 -24.14
N GLN A 468 33.49 -29.52 -23.69
CA GLN A 468 33.33 -29.90 -22.29
C GLN A 468 34.31 -29.14 -21.37
N ALA A 469 35.57 -28.98 -21.79
CA ALA A 469 36.56 -28.19 -21.04
C ALA A 469 36.18 -26.71 -21.00
N LEU A 470 35.68 -26.15 -22.09
CA LEU A 470 35.17 -24.77 -22.17
C LEU A 470 33.99 -24.56 -21.22
N THR A 471 33.03 -25.49 -21.20
CA THR A 471 31.87 -25.42 -20.28
C THR A 471 32.25 -25.61 -18.83
N GLN A 472 33.32 -26.34 -18.55
CA GLN A 472 33.90 -26.47 -17.20
C GLN A 472 34.82 -25.30 -16.81
N GLY A 473 35.01 -24.32 -17.70
CA GLY A 473 35.85 -23.14 -17.46
C GLY A 473 37.36 -23.42 -17.51
N ASN A 474 37.79 -24.60 -17.98
CA ASN A 474 39.20 -24.93 -18.11
C ASN A 474 39.73 -24.52 -19.49
N LEU A 475 39.91 -23.21 -19.66
CA LEU A 475 40.19 -22.56 -20.95
C LEU A 475 41.53 -22.97 -21.57
N SER A 476 42.54 -23.27 -20.75
CA SER A 476 43.85 -23.74 -21.23
C SER A 476 43.77 -25.15 -21.83
N GLU A 477 43.03 -26.06 -21.20
CA GLU A 477 42.81 -27.41 -21.71
C GLU A 477 41.88 -27.40 -22.92
N ALA A 478 40.85 -26.55 -22.94
CA ALA A 478 39.98 -26.36 -24.10
C ALA A 478 40.77 -25.88 -25.33
N MET A 479 41.69 -24.92 -25.16
CA MET A 479 42.57 -24.42 -26.22
C MET A 479 43.51 -25.50 -26.75
N ARG A 480 44.13 -26.28 -25.86
CA ARG A 480 45.00 -27.38 -26.26
C ARG A 480 44.25 -28.42 -27.11
N LEU A 481 43.06 -28.82 -26.65
CA LEU A 481 42.23 -29.83 -27.32
C LEU A 481 41.67 -29.36 -28.67
N ILE A 482 41.27 -28.09 -28.79
CA ILE A 482 40.75 -27.57 -30.06
C ILE A 482 41.86 -27.38 -31.10
N GLN A 483 43.08 -27.06 -30.67
CA GLN A 483 44.24 -26.97 -31.55
C GLN A 483 44.62 -28.35 -32.09
N ASP A 484 44.61 -29.39 -31.25
CA ASP A 484 44.79 -30.79 -31.66
C ASP A 484 43.70 -31.22 -32.68
N ALA A 485 42.47 -30.71 -32.56
CA ALA A 485 41.38 -30.99 -33.51
C ALA A 485 41.54 -30.26 -34.85
N LEU A 486 41.99 -29.00 -34.83
CA LEU A 486 42.27 -28.18 -36.03
C LEU A 486 43.40 -28.78 -36.88
N GLU A 487 44.41 -29.39 -36.25
CA GLU A 487 45.47 -30.10 -36.98
C GLU A 487 44.93 -31.31 -37.77
N LEU A 488 43.91 -31.98 -37.25
CA LEU A 488 43.30 -33.14 -37.90
C LEU A 488 42.32 -32.75 -39.01
N ARG A 489 41.56 -31.66 -38.83
CA ARG A 489 40.60 -31.14 -39.80
C ARG A 489 40.54 -29.60 -39.75
N PRO A 490 41.39 -28.90 -40.51
CA PRO A 490 41.45 -27.43 -40.49
C PRO A 490 40.22 -26.77 -41.12
N ASP A 491 39.57 -27.41 -42.09
CA ASP A 491 38.42 -26.87 -42.84
C ASP A 491 37.06 -27.22 -42.24
N ASP A 492 37.03 -27.82 -41.05
CA ASP A 492 35.79 -28.21 -40.40
C ASP A 492 35.11 -27.01 -39.72
N PRO A 493 33.90 -26.59 -40.16
CA PRO A 493 33.28 -25.37 -39.68
C PRO A 493 32.93 -25.43 -38.19
N ASP A 494 32.61 -26.61 -37.66
CA ASP A 494 32.27 -26.77 -36.24
C ASP A 494 33.51 -26.59 -35.35
N VAL A 495 34.67 -27.09 -35.82
CA VAL A 495 35.96 -26.97 -35.13
C VAL A 495 36.45 -25.52 -35.15
N GLN A 496 36.37 -24.83 -36.30
CA GLN A 496 36.74 -23.42 -36.41
C GLN A 496 35.84 -22.51 -35.57
N ALA A 497 34.53 -22.77 -35.55
CA ALA A 497 33.59 -21.99 -34.75
C ALA A 497 33.88 -22.15 -33.25
N LEU A 498 34.20 -23.37 -32.79
CA LEU A 498 34.55 -23.60 -31.39
C LEU A 498 35.91 -22.98 -31.03
N ALA A 499 36.91 -23.04 -31.91
CA ALA A 499 38.21 -22.38 -31.70
C ALA A 499 38.06 -20.87 -31.50
N GLY A 500 37.27 -20.20 -32.37
CA GLY A 500 36.99 -18.77 -32.23
C GLY A 500 36.28 -18.41 -30.92
N ARG A 501 35.37 -19.27 -30.44
CA ARG A 501 34.71 -19.08 -29.13
C ARG A 501 35.69 -19.22 -27.97
N ILE A 502 36.61 -20.19 -28.02
CA ILE A 502 37.62 -20.42 -26.98
C ILE A 502 38.64 -19.26 -26.96
N GLU A 503 39.10 -18.78 -28.13
CA GLU A 503 39.98 -17.61 -28.24
C GLU A 503 39.34 -16.34 -27.67
N ALA A 504 38.07 -16.10 -27.98
CA ALA A 504 37.33 -14.97 -27.42
C ALA A 504 37.17 -15.07 -25.89
N ALA A 505 36.97 -16.28 -25.36
CA ALA A 505 36.87 -16.52 -23.92
C ALA A 505 38.21 -16.30 -23.20
N LEU A 506 39.33 -16.76 -23.77
CA LEU A 506 40.68 -16.51 -23.25
C LEU A 506 41.07 -15.04 -23.26
N ALA A 507 40.75 -14.33 -24.34
CA ALA A 507 40.98 -12.88 -24.42
C ALA A 507 40.21 -12.14 -23.31
N LYS A 508 38.98 -12.58 -23.04
CA LYS A 508 38.12 -12.02 -21.98
C LYS A 508 38.68 -12.27 -20.58
N GLU A 509 39.15 -13.48 -20.29
CA GLU A 509 39.76 -13.84 -18.99
C GLU A 509 41.03 -13.02 -18.72
N LYS A 510 41.91 -12.87 -19.72
CA LYS A 510 43.14 -12.09 -19.56
C LYS A 510 42.87 -10.62 -19.20
N THR A 511 41.90 -9.98 -19.86
CA THR A 511 41.51 -8.60 -19.52
C THR A 511 40.93 -8.47 -18.12
N LEU A 512 40.25 -9.50 -17.60
CA LEU A 512 39.69 -9.47 -16.25
C LEU A 512 40.77 -9.58 -15.18
N VAL A 513 41.78 -10.42 -15.39
CA VAL A 513 42.93 -10.55 -14.48
C VAL A 513 43.70 -9.22 -14.40
N GLU A 514 43.95 -8.55 -15.53
CA GLU A 514 44.61 -7.24 -15.55
C GLU A 514 43.80 -6.17 -14.80
N LEU A 515 42.46 -6.18 -14.90
CA LEU A 515 41.59 -5.27 -14.16
C LEU A 515 41.58 -5.56 -12.64
N VAL A 516 41.59 -6.84 -12.24
CA VAL A 516 41.70 -7.25 -10.83
C VAL A 516 43.02 -6.76 -10.22
N ASP A 517 44.14 -6.95 -10.91
CA ASP A 517 45.45 -6.52 -10.41
C ASP A 517 45.56 -4.99 -10.31
N GLN A 518 45.00 -4.25 -11.29
CA GLN A 518 44.92 -2.78 -11.22
C GLN A 518 44.05 -2.30 -10.07
N ALA A 519 42.89 -2.93 -9.85
CA ALA A 519 42.02 -2.61 -8.72
C ALA A 519 42.70 -2.87 -7.36
N LYS A 520 43.39 -4.01 -7.20
CA LYS A 520 44.17 -4.31 -5.99
C LYS A 520 45.32 -3.33 -5.78
N GLY A 521 45.99 -2.91 -6.84
CA GLY A 521 47.04 -1.87 -6.78
C GLY A 521 46.51 -0.54 -6.26
N LEU A 522 45.36 -0.09 -6.76
CA LEU A 522 44.72 1.14 -6.30
C LEU A 522 44.24 1.06 -4.85
N LEU A 523 43.82 -0.12 -4.37
CA LEU A 523 43.50 -0.33 -2.96
C LEU A 523 44.73 -0.28 -2.06
N ALA A 524 45.88 -0.80 -2.52
CA ALA A 524 47.13 -0.69 -1.80
C ALA A 524 47.63 0.77 -1.72
N ASP A 525 47.30 1.60 -2.71
CA ASP A 525 47.59 3.04 -2.76
C ASP A 525 46.53 3.91 -2.05
N ASP A 526 45.59 3.30 -1.30
CA ASP A 526 44.51 3.97 -0.56
C ASP A 526 43.57 4.81 -1.45
N LEU A 527 43.27 4.32 -2.65
CA LEU A 527 42.36 4.94 -3.63
C LEU A 527 41.10 4.08 -3.89
N PRO A 528 40.25 3.86 -2.87
CA PRO A 528 39.13 2.93 -2.93
C PRO A 528 38.06 3.29 -3.98
N LEU A 529 37.80 4.58 -4.24
CA LEU A 529 36.83 5.01 -5.26
C LEU A 529 37.29 4.69 -6.70
N ARG A 530 38.59 4.85 -6.99
CA ARG A 530 39.15 4.49 -8.29
C ARG A 530 39.20 2.98 -8.48
N ALA A 531 39.51 2.25 -7.40
CA ALA A 531 39.44 0.80 -7.41
C ALA A 531 38.01 0.31 -7.66
N LEU A 532 37.00 0.89 -6.99
CA LEU A 532 35.59 0.55 -7.18
C LEU A 532 35.13 0.77 -8.63
N ALA A 533 35.52 1.87 -9.26
CA ALA A 533 35.19 2.14 -10.66
C ALA A 533 35.77 1.09 -11.63
N LEU A 534 37.02 0.66 -11.42
CA LEU A 534 37.63 -0.41 -12.21
C LEU A 534 37.01 -1.79 -11.93
N ILE A 535 36.63 -2.05 -10.68
CA ILE A 535 35.91 -3.27 -10.29
C ILE A 535 34.54 -3.31 -10.96
N ASP A 536 33.81 -2.20 -10.99
CA ASP A 536 32.53 -2.08 -11.68
C ASP A 536 32.66 -2.25 -13.19
N GLU A 537 33.72 -1.70 -13.81
CA GLU A 537 34.03 -1.95 -15.21
C GLU A 537 34.30 -3.45 -15.47
N GLY A 538 35.02 -4.11 -14.56
CA GLY A 538 35.27 -5.55 -14.61
C GLY A 538 34.00 -6.39 -14.48
N LEU A 539 33.13 -6.07 -13.50
CA LEU A 539 31.87 -6.76 -13.26
C LEU A 539 30.84 -6.50 -14.37
N ALA A 540 30.84 -5.34 -15.01
CA ALA A 540 30.03 -5.07 -16.19
C ALA A 540 30.43 -5.99 -17.37
N LYS A 541 31.72 -6.31 -17.51
CA LYS A 541 32.21 -7.25 -18.54
C LYS A 541 31.99 -8.71 -18.15
N ALA A 542 32.02 -9.04 -16.86
CA ALA A 542 31.80 -10.39 -16.33
C ALA A 542 30.94 -10.39 -15.04
N PRO A 543 29.60 -10.33 -15.18
CA PRO A 543 28.68 -10.34 -14.05
C PRO A 543 28.74 -11.70 -13.36
N GLY A 544 29.24 -11.75 -12.11
CA GLY A 544 29.42 -12.99 -11.34
C GLY A 544 30.86 -13.47 -11.18
N HIS A 545 31.86 -12.67 -11.60
CA HIS A 545 33.26 -12.97 -11.29
C HIS A 545 33.50 -12.87 -9.77
N ALA A 546 33.68 -14.02 -9.11
CA ALA A 546 33.70 -14.12 -7.65
C ALA A 546 34.69 -13.16 -6.99
N GLU A 547 35.93 -13.09 -7.48
CA GLU A 547 36.96 -12.25 -6.88
C GLU A 547 36.71 -10.74 -7.06
N LEU A 548 36.05 -10.33 -8.16
CA LEU A 548 35.69 -8.92 -8.37
C LEU A 548 34.47 -8.55 -7.52
N SER A 549 33.54 -9.49 -7.32
CA SER A 549 32.40 -9.31 -6.42
C SER A 549 32.86 -9.19 -4.96
N ASP A 550 33.74 -10.09 -4.52
CA ASP A 550 34.30 -10.07 -3.17
C ASP A 550 35.11 -8.78 -2.92
N LEU A 551 35.90 -8.33 -3.91
CA LEU A 551 36.59 -7.04 -3.85
C LEU A 551 35.60 -5.87 -3.80
N LYS A 552 34.54 -5.88 -4.62
CA LYS A 552 33.50 -4.84 -4.60
C LYS A 552 32.86 -4.75 -3.22
N ASP A 553 32.46 -5.87 -2.64
CA ASP A 553 31.81 -5.91 -1.32
C ASP A 553 32.76 -5.40 -0.23
N THR A 554 34.03 -5.82 -0.27
CA THR A 554 35.06 -5.38 0.68
C THR A 554 35.30 -3.87 0.61
N VAL A 555 35.44 -3.32 -0.60
CA VAL A 555 35.69 -1.88 -0.83
C VAL A 555 34.47 -1.05 -0.49
N THR A 556 33.28 -1.54 -0.84
CA THR A 556 32.01 -0.89 -0.51
C THR A 556 31.80 -0.86 1.00
N GLU A 557 32.10 -1.94 1.72
CA GLU A 557 32.01 -1.99 3.19
C GLU A 557 33.07 -1.10 3.87
N GLN A 558 34.25 -0.96 3.28
CA GLN A 558 35.27 0.00 3.75
C GLN A 558 34.79 1.45 3.59
N LEU A 559 34.34 1.82 2.39
CA LEU A 559 33.80 3.15 2.10
C LEU A 559 32.57 3.48 2.96
N LEU A 560 31.66 2.52 3.17
CA LEU A 560 30.49 2.71 4.03
C LEU A 560 30.85 2.94 5.50
N ARG A 561 31.88 2.26 6.01
CA ARG A 561 32.35 2.47 7.39
C ARG A 561 32.94 3.86 7.58
N GLU A 562 33.72 4.32 6.62
CA GLU A 562 34.33 5.65 6.65
C GLU A 562 33.29 6.76 6.50
N ALA A 563 32.34 6.58 5.56
CA ALA A 563 31.22 7.48 5.37
C ALA A 563 30.32 7.57 6.61
N ARG A 564 30.08 6.45 7.32
CA ARG A 564 29.35 6.44 8.60
C ARG A 564 30.10 7.18 9.71
N ALA A 565 31.41 6.98 9.83
CA ALA A 565 32.21 7.71 10.81
C ALA A 565 32.19 9.23 10.57
N LEU A 566 32.24 9.65 9.30
CA LEU A 566 32.08 11.06 8.91
C LEU A 566 30.68 11.59 9.23
N ALA A 567 29.63 10.80 8.98
CA ALA A 567 28.25 11.16 9.34
C ALA A 567 28.05 11.30 10.86
N GLU A 568 28.60 10.39 11.66
CA GLU A 568 28.57 10.50 13.13
C GLU A 568 29.35 11.72 13.63
N ALA A 569 30.52 12.01 13.03
CA ALA A 569 31.30 13.20 13.35
C ALA A 569 30.59 14.49 12.95
N ALA A 570 29.81 14.47 11.87
CA ALA A 570 28.95 15.59 11.47
C ALA A 570 27.80 15.82 12.46
N GLU A 571 27.12 14.76 12.90
CA GLU A 571 26.07 14.87 13.93
C GLU A 571 26.62 15.38 15.26
N ALA A 572 27.86 15.02 15.62
CA ALA A 572 28.53 15.56 16.79
C ALA A 572 28.85 17.06 16.61
N ALA A 573 29.39 17.47 15.45
CA ALA A 573 29.68 18.86 15.16
C ALA A 573 28.41 19.75 15.15
N ALA A 574 27.28 19.23 14.66
CA ALA A 574 26.00 19.94 14.69
C ALA A 574 25.41 20.08 16.10
N ARG A 575 25.60 19.07 16.98
CA ARG A 575 25.26 19.18 18.40
C ARG A 575 26.06 20.26 19.12
N ASP A 576 27.31 20.48 18.69
CA ASP A 576 28.17 21.55 19.20
C ASP A 576 27.90 22.93 18.54
N GLY A 577 26.90 23.03 17.65
CA GLY A 577 26.58 24.27 16.93
C GLY A 577 27.55 24.64 15.80
N ARG A 578 28.47 23.74 15.41
CA ARG A 578 29.42 23.93 14.29
C ARG A 578 28.84 23.38 12.99
N TYR A 579 27.79 24.04 12.49
CA TYR A 579 27.04 23.55 11.32
C TYR A 579 27.83 23.53 10.01
N GLN A 580 28.77 24.47 9.81
CA GLN A 580 29.65 24.45 8.63
C GLN A 580 30.58 23.24 8.64
N ASP A 581 31.17 22.92 9.80
CA ASP A 581 32.01 21.74 9.99
C ASP A 581 31.21 20.43 9.85
N ALA A 582 29.92 20.46 10.18
CA ALA A 582 29.01 19.31 10.05
C ALA A 582 28.63 19.06 8.59
N LEU A 583 28.27 20.10 7.84
CA LEU A 583 27.92 19.99 6.43
C LEU A 583 29.11 19.56 5.57
N ALA A 584 30.31 20.11 5.82
CA ALA A 584 31.52 19.69 5.11
C ALA A 584 31.84 18.20 5.30
N LYS A 585 31.60 17.66 6.50
CA LYS A 585 31.79 16.22 6.78
C LYS A 585 30.70 15.34 6.16
N ILE A 586 29.47 15.85 6.03
CA ILE A 586 28.41 15.15 5.31
C ILE A 586 28.67 15.15 3.81
N GLU A 587 29.16 16.24 3.24
CA GLU A 587 29.59 16.29 1.83
C GLU A 587 30.69 15.25 1.58
N GLU A 588 31.71 15.19 2.44
CA GLU A 588 32.77 14.16 2.38
C GLU A 588 32.20 12.73 2.51
N ALA A 589 31.22 12.51 3.40
CA ALA A 589 30.55 11.22 3.53
C ALA A 589 29.73 10.83 2.29
N LEU A 590 29.09 11.80 1.64
CA LEU A 590 28.31 11.59 0.41
C LEU A 590 29.19 11.35 -0.82
N GLU A 591 30.42 11.87 -0.85
CA GLU A 591 31.40 11.52 -1.89
C GLU A 591 31.80 10.04 -1.81
N LEU A 592 31.90 9.49 -0.59
CA LEU A 592 32.25 8.08 -0.37
C LEU A 592 31.05 7.13 -0.55
N ALA A 593 29.83 7.57 -0.22
CA ALA A 593 28.61 6.74 -0.28
C ALA A 593 27.35 7.55 -0.71
N PRO A 594 27.25 7.93 -2.00
CA PRO A 594 26.25 8.90 -2.49
C PRO A 594 24.78 8.45 -2.42
N GLU A 595 24.55 7.13 -2.48
CA GLU A 595 23.20 6.53 -2.44
C GLU A 595 22.81 5.99 -1.05
N ASN A 596 23.63 6.21 -0.02
CA ASN A 596 23.29 5.72 1.31
C ASN A 596 22.14 6.55 1.92
N PRO A 597 20.98 5.92 2.25
CA PRO A 597 19.81 6.64 2.74
C PRO A 597 20.02 7.24 4.14
N GLU A 598 20.86 6.64 4.99
CA GLU A 598 21.16 7.14 6.34
C GLU A 598 21.95 8.46 6.27
N ILE A 599 22.92 8.54 5.35
CA ILE A 599 23.77 9.72 5.15
C ILE A 599 22.97 10.86 4.48
N ARG A 600 22.11 10.53 3.49
CA ARG A 600 21.17 11.50 2.90
C ARG A 600 20.17 12.04 3.91
N ALA A 601 19.66 11.19 4.81
CA ALA A 601 18.81 11.62 5.91
C ALA A 601 19.58 12.47 6.92
N ALA A 602 20.88 12.23 7.14
CA ALA A 602 21.73 13.07 7.96
C ALA A 602 21.94 14.46 7.31
N GLU A 603 22.20 14.53 6.00
CA GLU A 603 22.30 15.78 5.23
C GLU A 603 21.08 16.68 5.41
N GLN A 604 19.88 16.13 5.21
CA GLN A 604 18.63 16.87 5.36
C GLN A 604 18.44 17.37 6.80
N ARG A 605 18.71 16.52 7.80
CA ARG A 605 18.66 16.91 9.22
C ARG A 605 19.65 18.03 9.54
N MET A 606 20.86 18.01 8.97
CA MET A 606 21.87 19.05 9.20
C MET A 606 21.51 20.38 8.52
N LEU A 607 21.01 20.34 7.29
CA LEU A 607 20.54 21.52 6.56
C LEU A 607 19.35 22.17 7.28
N GLU A 608 18.44 21.36 7.79
CA GLU A 608 17.29 21.85 8.56
C GLU A 608 17.72 22.40 9.94
N ALA A 609 18.65 21.73 10.63
CA ALA A 609 19.20 22.24 11.88
C ALA A 609 19.97 23.56 11.70
N GLN A 610 20.76 23.69 10.62
CA GLN A 610 21.44 24.95 10.28
C GLN A 610 20.43 26.05 9.98
N ARG A 611 19.42 25.75 9.15
CA ARG A 611 18.35 26.69 8.81
C ARG A 611 17.61 27.17 10.07
N GLN A 612 17.28 26.25 10.96
CA GLN A 612 16.63 26.56 12.25
C GLN A 612 17.54 27.39 13.17
N ALA A 613 18.84 27.10 13.21
CA ALA A 613 19.80 27.87 14.01
C ALA A 613 19.96 29.30 13.49
N THR A 614 20.09 29.50 12.18
CA THR A 614 20.13 30.83 11.55
C THR A 614 18.83 31.59 11.77
N VAL A 615 17.69 30.90 11.70
CA VAL A 615 16.38 31.49 12.01
C VAL A 615 16.30 31.95 13.47
N ASN A 616 16.78 31.15 14.41
CA ASN A 616 16.81 31.52 15.83
C ASN A 616 17.75 32.72 16.08
N GLU A 617 18.90 32.76 15.42
CA GLU A 617 19.83 33.89 15.50
C GLU A 617 19.20 35.18 14.94
N LEU A 618 18.58 35.11 13.76
CA LEU A 618 17.86 36.24 13.16
C LEU A 618 16.70 36.70 14.05
N PHE A 619 15.99 35.78 14.70
CA PHE A 619 14.92 36.11 15.63
C PHE A 619 15.44 36.84 16.87
N GLU A 620 16.54 36.39 17.47
CA GLU A 620 17.15 37.07 18.61
C GLU A 620 17.75 38.44 18.22
N GLN A 621 18.36 38.56 17.04
CA GLN A 621 18.80 39.85 16.51
C GLN A 621 17.61 40.80 16.27
N ALA A 622 16.50 40.30 15.73
CA ALA A 622 15.27 41.08 15.54
C ALA A 622 14.67 41.51 16.89
N ARG A 623 14.69 40.65 17.91
CA ARG A 623 14.28 40.98 19.29
C ARG A 623 15.16 42.05 19.91
N GLN A 624 16.47 41.98 19.71
CA GLN A 624 17.39 42.99 20.20
C GLN A 624 17.18 44.34 19.48
N ALA A 625 17.02 44.34 18.17
CA ALA A 625 16.71 45.55 17.40
C ALA A 625 15.38 46.18 17.84
N LEU A 626 14.35 45.38 18.13
CA LEU A 626 13.08 45.87 18.69
C LEU A 626 13.26 46.46 20.10
N ALA A 627 14.02 45.80 20.97
CA ALA A 627 14.31 46.30 22.31
C ALA A 627 15.06 47.65 22.29
N GLU A 628 15.93 47.85 21.30
CA GLU A 628 16.65 49.10 21.06
C GLU A 628 15.84 50.13 20.24
N ARG A 629 14.55 49.83 19.96
CA ARG A 629 13.63 50.64 19.15
C ARG A 629 14.10 50.94 17.71
N ARG A 630 14.95 50.09 17.14
CA ARG A 630 15.37 50.11 15.74
C ARG A 630 14.36 49.32 14.89
N LEU A 631 13.15 49.87 14.75
CA LEU A 631 11.99 49.13 14.25
C LEU A 631 12.12 48.66 12.80
N GLN A 632 12.68 49.46 11.88
CA GLN A 632 12.91 49.02 10.50
C GLN A 632 13.90 47.87 10.40
N GLU A 633 14.98 47.92 11.18
CA GLU A 633 16.00 46.85 11.18
C GLU A 633 15.45 45.55 11.79
N ALA A 634 14.63 45.67 12.84
CA ALA A 634 13.92 44.52 13.42
C ALA A 634 12.97 43.86 12.42
N LEU A 635 12.31 44.66 11.56
CA LEU A 635 11.42 44.16 10.52
C LEU A 635 12.20 43.42 9.42
N GLU A 636 13.29 43.99 8.94
CA GLU A 636 14.16 43.36 7.93
C GLU A 636 14.76 42.04 8.42
N LEU A 637 15.18 41.98 9.69
CA LEU A 637 15.70 40.75 10.31
C LEU A 637 14.61 39.67 10.45
N ALA A 638 13.39 40.06 10.79
CA ALA A 638 12.24 39.14 10.86
C ALA A 638 11.85 38.61 9.47
N ASP A 639 11.83 39.45 8.44
CA ASP A 639 11.56 39.06 7.05
C ASP A 639 12.63 38.11 6.50
N ARG A 640 13.91 38.35 6.82
CA ARG A 640 15.00 37.43 6.48
C ARG A 640 14.85 36.07 7.15
N GLY A 641 14.41 36.04 8.42
CA GLY A 641 14.11 34.79 9.13
C GLY A 641 12.96 34.02 8.48
N LEU A 642 11.88 34.72 8.11
CA LEU A 642 10.73 34.13 7.40
C LEU A 642 11.09 33.67 5.99
N GLY A 643 12.02 34.34 5.31
CA GLY A 643 12.55 33.89 4.02
C GLY A 643 13.26 32.54 4.09
N LEU A 644 13.84 32.19 5.26
CA LEU A 644 14.47 30.89 5.50
C LEU A 644 13.45 29.84 5.97
N GLN A 645 12.51 30.21 6.82
CA GLN A 645 11.46 29.32 7.33
C GLN A 645 10.09 30.04 7.34
N PRO A 646 9.33 29.94 6.23
CA PRO A 646 8.05 30.63 6.08
C PRO A 646 7.00 30.24 7.13
N ASP A 647 7.06 28.99 7.61
CA ASP A 647 6.11 28.41 8.56
C ASP A 647 6.44 28.72 10.03
N ASN A 648 7.46 29.56 10.29
CA ASN A 648 7.84 29.93 11.65
C ASN A 648 6.83 30.93 12.25
N LEU A 649 5.81 30.40 12.93
CA LEU A 649 4.72 31.17 13.53
C LEU A 649 5.24 32.24 14.52
N GLY A 650 6.33 31.95 15.23
CA GLY A 650 6.94 32.90 16.16
C GLY A 650 7.47 34.14 15.46
N LEU A 651 8.27 33.95 14.39
CA LEU A 651 8.78 35.03 13.55
C LEU A 651 7.67 35.78 12.81
N PHE A 652 6.65 35.08 12.33
CA PHE A 652 5.52 35.68 11.62
C PHE A 652 4.75 36.62 12.55
N THR A 653 4.39 36.12 13.74
CA THR A 653 3.72 36.93 14.77
C THR A 653 4.58 38.13 15.15
N PHE A 654 5.89 37.93 15.27
CA PHE A 654 6.85 38.97 15.61
C PHE A 654 6.99 40.05 14.53
N ARG A 655 7.01 39.66 13.24
CA ARG A 655 6.99 40.59 12.10
C ARG A 655 5.74 41.45 12.15
N GLU A 656 4.57 40.85 12.30
CA GLU A 656 3.29 41.56 12.33
C GLU A 656 3.24 42.58 13.47
N ILE A 657 3.79 42.23 14.64
CA ILE A 657 3.92 43.16 15.77
C ILE A 657 4.82 44.36 15.41
N ILE A 658 6.00 44.12 14.83
CA ILE A 658 6.93 45.20 14.47
C ILE A 658 6.32 46.08 13.37
N GLN A 659 5.68 45.47 12.38
CA GLN A 659 5.05 46.17 11.26
C GLN A 659 3.88 47.05 11.74
N ALA A 660 3.11 46.57 12.73
CA ALA A 660 2.08 47.35 13.38
C ALA A 660 2.64 48.57 14.15
N GLU A 661 3.77 48.38 14.86
CA GLU A 661 4.45 49.44 15.63
C GLU A 661 5.10 50.51 14.71
N VAL A 662 5.78 50.11 13.63
CA VAL A 662 6.32 51.04 12.62
C VAL A 662 5.21 51.88 12.02
N ALA A 663 4.10 51.24 11.66
CA ALA A 663 2.95 51.92 11.07
C ALA A 663 2.22 52.82 12.10
N SER A 664 2.20 52.43 13.37
CA SER A 664 1.67 53.25 14.48
C SER A 664 2.45 54.56 14.61
N GLN A 665 3.78 54.51 14.70
CA GLN A 665 4.59 55.72 14.91
C GLN A 665 4.47 56.73 13.77
N ALA A 666 4.39 56.27 12.51
CA ALA A 666 4.16 57.12 11.36
C ALA A 666 2.77 57.79 11.40
N ARG A 667 1.73 57.05 11.82
CA ARG A 667 0.36 57.57 11.95
C ARG A 667 0.24 58.61 13.06
N ILE A 668 0.85 58.37 14.23
CA ILE A 668 0.83 59.32 15.36
C ILE A 668 1.46 60.65 14.93
N GLN A 669 2.60 60.61 14.25
CA GLN A 669 3.29 61.83 13.81
C GLN A 669 2.43 62.66 12.85
N GLN A 670 1.80 62.00 11.87
CA GLN A 670 0.89 62.65 10.93
C GLN A 670 -0.37 63.22 11.62
N ALA A 671 -0.92 62.49 12.60
CA ALA A 671 -2.10 62.93 13.34
C ALA A 671 -1.83 64.18 14.20
N VAL A 672 -0.68 64.22 14.89
CA VAL A 672 -0.28 65.38 15.71
C VAL A 672 -0.20 66.67 14.88
N GLU A 673 0.34 66.59 13.66
CA GLU A 673 0.45 67.74 12.75
C GLU A 673 -0.94 68.23 12.27
N GLN A 674 -1.84 67.29 11.93
CA GLN A 674 -3.20 67.61 11.50
C GLN A 674 -4.04 68.24 12.63
N ILE A 675 -3.96 67.71 13.84
CA ILE A 675 -4.78 68.15 14.98
C ILE A 675 -4.36 69.56 15.42
N ARG A 676 -3.07 69.87 15.38
CA ARG A 676 -2.57 71.22 15.65
C ARG A 676 -3.06 72.25 14.64
N ALA A 677 -3.24 71.86 13.37
CA ALA A 677 -3.82 72.74 12.37
C ALA A 677 -5.32 73.01 12.63
N LEU A 678 -6.09 71.99 13.04
CA LEU A 678 -7.52 72.10 13.34
C LEU A 678 -7.79 72.97 14.58
N LEU A 679 -6.96 72.82 15.62
CA LEU A 679 -7.04 73.68 16.81
C LEU A 679 -6.83 75.16 16.46
N ALA A 680 -5.87 75.46 15.56
CA ALA A 680 -5.61 76.83 15.10
C ALA A 680 -6.75 77.40 14.23
N ALA A 681 -7.56 76.55 13.59
CA ALA A 681 -8.73 76.93 12.80
C ALA A 681 -10.01 77.11 13.64
N GLY A 682 -9.98 76.80 14.94
CA GLY A 682 -11.15 76.90 15.83
C GLY A 682 -12.13 75.72 15.75
N GLU A 683 -11.77 74.64 15.03
CA GLU A 683 -12.60 73.45 14.84
C GLU A 683 -12.42 72.44 16.00
N VAL A 684 -12.88 72.85 17.17
CA VAL A 684 -12.58 72.18 18.44
C VAL A 684 -13.14 70.77 18.54
N GLU A 685 -14.35 70.51 18.03
CA GLU A 685 -14.91 69.15 18.03
C GLU A 685 -14.17 68.22 17.09
N GLN A 686 -13.80 68.69 15.90
CA GLN A 686 -13.01 67.89 14.97
C GLN A 686 -11.60 67.68 15.49
N GLY A 687 -11.00 68.67 16.15
CA GLY A 687 -9.72 68.49 16.84
C GLY A 687 -9.82 67.44 17.96
N LEU A 688 -10.90 67.47 18.76
CA LEU A 688 -11.18 66.50 19.83
C LEU A 688 -11.42 65.10 19.29
N GLU A 689 -12.28 64.98 18.29
CA GLU A 689 -12.58 63.72 17.65
C GLU A 689 -11.33 63.16 17.00
N ARG A 690 -10.53 64.00 16.34
CA ARG A 690 -9.31 63.55 15.67
C ARG A 690 -8.22 63.15 16.66
N VAL A 691 -8.09 63.84 17.80
CA VAL A 691 -7.15 63.45 18.85
C VAL A 691 -7.62 62.24 19.64
N GLU A 692 -8.92 62.08 19.88
CA GLU A 692 -9.50 60.88 20.48
C GLU A 692 -9.39 59.70 19.51
N GLN A 693 -9.66 59.86 18.22
CA GLN A 693 -9.43 58.82 17.20
C GLN A 693 -7.94 58.43 17.09
N ALA A 694 -7.03 59.41 17.24
CA ALA A 694 -5.60 59.13 17.25
C ALA A 694 -5.17 58.45 18.56
N LEU A 695 -5.79 58.78 19.69
CA LEU A 695 -5.57 58.13 21.00
C LEU A 695 -6.26 56.77 21.13
N GLU A 696 -7.40 56.53 20.48
CA GLU A 696 -8.03 55.20 20.44
C GLU A 696 -7.13 54.21 19.71
N ARG A 697 -6.44 54.69 18.67
CA ARG A 697 -5.48 53.89 17.91
C ARG A 697 -4.15 53.74 18.63
N ASP A 698 -3.71 54.80 19.31
CA ASP A 698 -2.43 54.84 20.00
C ASP A 698 -2.57 55.43 21.43
N PRO A 699 -3.18 54.69 22.37
CA PRO A 699 -3.63 55.21 23.68
C PRO A 699 -2.50 55.66 24.61
N GLU A 700 -1.34 55.03 24.45
CA GLU A 700 -0.13 55.29 25.24
C GLU A 700 0.63 56.56 24.76
N SER A 701 0.16 57.23 23.70
CA SER A 701 0.82 58.40 23.14
C SER A 701 0.69 59.64 24.03
N SER A 702 1.73 59.89 24.81
CA SER A 702 1.83 61.08 25.68
C SER A 702 1.68 62.40 24.92
N ARG A 703 2.06 62.45 23.62
CA ARG A 703 1.92 63.64 22.78
C ARG A 703 0.47 63.95 22.40
N LEU A 704 -0.32 62.92 22.09
CA LEU A 704 -1.73 63.10 21.72
C LEU A 704 -2.60 63.40 22.94
N SER A 705 -2.29 62.81 24.09
CA SER A 705 -3.01 63.04 25.35
C SER A 705 -2.91 64.50 25.83
N ALA A 706 -1.74 65.12 25.64
CA ALA A 706 -1.55 66.56 25.91
C ALA A 706 -2.45 67.45 25.03
N LEU A 707 -2.58 67.14 23.73
CA LEU A 707 -3.43 67.88 22.78
C LEU A 707 -4.92 67.75 23.11
N ARG A 708 -5.37 66.59 23.59
CA ARG A 708 -6.75 66.35 24.05
C ARG A 708 -7.17 67.27 25.18
N GLY A 709 -6.29 67.49 26.16
CA GLY A 709 -6.55 68.39 27.28
C GLY A 709 -6.88 69.81 26.84
N GLU A 710 -6.20 70.31 25.81
CA GLU A 710 -6.41 71.66 25.26
C GLU A 710 -7.77 71.80 24.55
N LEU A 711 -8.24 70.75 23.88
CA LEU A 711 -9.50 70.77 23.13
C LEU A 711 -10.76 70.60 24.03
N ILE A 712 -10.69 69.79 25.11
CA ILE A 712 -11.82 69.59 26.05
C ILE A 712 -12.27 70.91 26.69
N ALA A 713 -11.34 71.81 26.96
CA ALA A 713 -11.63 73.12 27.53
C ALA A 713 -12.52 73.98 26.63
N ALA A 714 -12.40 73.83 25.30
CA ALA A 714 -13.18 74.60 24.33
C ALA A 714 -14.53 73.94 23.97
N GLN A 715 -14.71 72.62 24.18
CA GLN A 715 -15.98 71.90 23.88
C GLN A 715 -17.14 72.28 24.81
N LYS A 716 -16.85 72.66 26.06
CA LYS A 716 -17.89 72.92 27.07
C LYS A 716 -18.81 74.09 26.71
N GLN A 717 -18.36 74.97 25.83
CA GLN A 717 -19.11 76.13 25.32
C GLN A 717 -20.04 75.78 24.14
N VAL A 718 -19.82 74.63 23.48
CA VAL A 718 -20.58 74.12 22.30
C VAL A 718 -21.79 73.25 22.71
N LYS A 719 -21.73 72.58 23.87
CA LYS A 719 -22.71 71.56 24.31
C LYS A 719 -24.17 72.03 24.47
N SER A 720 -24.43 73.32 24.65
CA SER A 720 -25.80 73.84 24.71
C SER A 720 -26.49 73.88 23.34
N GLU A 721 -25.74 73.97 22.24
CA GLU A 721 -26.26 73.94 20.87
C GLU A 721 -26.41 72.49 20.37
N GLN A 722 -25.62 71.56 20.91
CA GLN A 722 -25.63 70.15 20.52
C GLN A 722 -26.91 69.38 20.88
N VAL A 723 -27.60 69.71 21.97
CA VAL A 723 -28.80 68.94 22.39
C VAL A 723 -29.91 69.00 21.34
N GLN A 724 -30.08 70.15 20.67
CA GLN A 724 -31.06 70.30 19.59
C GLN A 724 -30.63 69.60 18.30
N GLU A 725 -29.33 69.56 18.02
CA GLU A 725 -28.77 68.87 16.86
C GLU A 725 -28.83 67.34 17.02
N LEU A 726 -28.59 66.82 18.24
CA LEU A 726 -28.64 65.39 18.54
C LEU A 726 -30.02 64.77 18.31
N LEU A 727 -31.10 65.49 18.63
CA LEU A 727 -32.46 65.03 18.32
C LEU A 727 -32.72 64.97 16.81
N ARG A 728 -32.18 65.91 16.05
CA ARG A 728 -32.30 65.95 14.59
C ARG A 728 -31.53 64.80 13.95
N GLN A 729 -30.32 64.53 14.43
CA GLN A 729 -29.46 63.44 13.95
C GLN A 729 -30.00 62.07 14.35
N ALA A 730 -30.45 61.89 15.59
CA ALA A 730 -31.05 60.63 16.01
C ALA A 730 -32.26 60.26 15.14
N SER A 731 -33.10 61.25 14.79
CA SER A 731 -34.26 61.05 13.91
C SER A 731 -33.87 60.80 12.45
N ALA A 732 -32.70 61.27 12.00
CA ALA A 732 -32.15 60.95 10.69
C ALA A 732 -31.59 59.52 10.66
N LEU A 733 -30.80 59.14 11.66
CA LEU A 733 -30.20 57.81 11.79
C LEU A 733 -31.25 56.70 11.93
N TYR A 734 -32.38 56.99 12.56
CA TYR A 734 -33.49 56.04 12.59
C TYR A 734 -34.10 55.80 11.20
N ARG A 735 -34.18 56.84 10.34
CA ARG A 735 -34.62 56.71 8.94
C ARG A 735 -33.57 56.06 8.04
N ASP A 736 -32.30 56.21 8.41
CA ASP A 736 -31.16 55.53 7.76
C ASP A 736 -30.93 54.12 8.33
N ASP A 737 -31.88 53.60 9.13
CA ASP A 737 -31.89 52.25 9.71
C ASP A 737 -30.68 51.94 10.62
N ASN A 738 -30.02 52.96 11.17
CA ASN A 738 -28.94 52.80 12.16
C ASN A 738 -29.52 52.88 13.57
N LEU A 739 -30.18 51.81 13.95
CA LEU A 739 -31.01 51.72 15.15
C LEU A 739 -30.21 51.89 16.45
N ASP A 740 -29.04 51.26 16.58
CA ASP A 740 -28.24 51.36 17.80
C ASP A 740 -27.61 52.74 17.95
N ALA A 741 -27.15 53.37 16.86
CA ALA A 741 -26.64 54.73 16.91
C ALA A 741 -27.76 55.76 17.09
N ALA A 742 -28.91 55.56 16.44
CA ALA A 742 -30.10 56.36 16.68
C ALA A 742 -30.53 56.27 18.14
N LEU A 743 -30.50 55.06 18.74
CA LEU A 743 -30.82 54.85 20.16
C LEU A 743 -29.79 55.52 21.05
N ALA A 744 -28.51 55.40 20.72
CA ALA A 744 -27.42 55.98 21.48
C ALA A 744 -27.43 57.51 21.44
N LEU A 745 -27.64 58.13 20.28
CA LEU A 745 -27.82 59.59 20.17
C LEU A 745 -29.10 60.04 20.86
N THR A 746 -30.16 59.21 20.80
CA THR A 746 -31.41 59.48 21.53
C THR A 746 -31.18 59.49 23.04
N GLU A 747 -30.46 58.50 23.57
CA GLU A 747 -30.08 58.38 24.97
C GLU A 747 -29.01 59.40 25.38
N GLN A 748 -28.13 59.83 24.47
CA GLN A 748 -27.16 60.91 24.72
C GLN A 748 -27.83 62.28 24.79
N GLY A 749 -28.78 62.55 23.90
CA GLY A 749 -29.60 63.75 24.00
C GLY A 749 -30.38 63.76 25.32
N LEU A 750 -30.87 62.60 25.78
CA LEU A 750 -31.50 62.44 27.09
C LEU A 750 -30.47 62.51 28.24
N ALA A 751 -29.22 62.09 28.05
CA ALA A 751 -28.19 62.21 29.09
C ALA A 751 -27.78 63.68 29.30
N LEU A 752 -27.75 64.48 28.24
CA LEU A 752 -27.51 65.92 28.30
C LEU A 752 -28.77 66.70 28.78
N ALA A 753 -29.98 66.22 28.46
CA ALA A 753 -31.26 66.79 28.87
C ALA A 753 -32.32 65.69 29.16
N PRO A 754 -32.37 65.15 30.41
CA PRO A 754 -33.13 63.93 30.76
C PRO A 754 -34.65 63.98 30.52
N GLU A 755 -35.26 65.16 30.55
CA GLU A 755 -36.72 65.33 30.42
C GLU A 755 -37.17 65.72 29.00
N HIS A 756 -36.28 65.56 27.99
CA HIS A 756 -36.55 66.03 26.64
C HIS A 756 -37.50 65.10 25.84
N GLY A 757 -38.78 65.48 25.73
CA GLY A 757 -39.89 64.61 25.28
C GLY A 757 -39.80 63.95 23.89
N SER A 758 -39.23 64.60 22.87
CA SER A 758 -39.12 64.01 21.52
C SER A 758 -38.14 62.85 21.43
N LEU A 759 -37.09 62.86 22.24
CA LEU A 759 -36.12 61.77 22.30
C LEU A 759 -36.78 60.51 22.92
N GLN A 760 -37.67 60.67 23.90
CA GLN A 760 -38.36 59.52 24.51
C GLN A 760 -39.27 58.75 23.53
N THR A 761 -39.88 59.44 22.56
CA THR A 761 -40.75 58.82 21.54
C THR A 761 -39.93 58.03 20.51
N LEU A 762 -38.82 58.60 20.03
CA LEU A 762 -37.92 57.97 19.07
C LEU A 762 -37.31 56.65 19.59
N ARG A 763 -37.02 56.61 20.90
CA ARG A 763 -36.57 55.39 21.58
C ARG A 763 -37.53 54.20 21.45
N GLY A 764 -38.85 54.45 21.47
CA GLY A 764 -39.86 53.40 21.37
C GLY A 764 -39.83 52.69 20.01
N LEU A 765 -39.85 53.47 18.94
CA LEU A 765 -39.82 52.98 17.55
C LEU A 765 -38.53 52.22 17.21
N ILE A 766 -37.39 52.70 17.71
CA ILE A 766 -36.11 52.01 17.55
C ILE A 766 -36.12 50.64 18.24
N SER A 767 -36.81 50.51 19.38
CA SER A 767 -36.84 49.27 20.14
C SER A 767 -37.59 48.15 19.43
N GLU A 768 -38.65 48.44 18.68
CA GLU A 768 -39.42 47.47 17.90
C GLU A 768 -38.62 46.94 16.69
N GLU A 769 -37.96 47.82 15.93
CA GLU A 769 -37.13 47.44 14.78
C GLU A 769 -35.91 46.60 15.20
N ARG A 770 -35.34 46.87 16.38
CA ARG A 770 -34.29 46.03 16.99
C ARG A 770 -34.77 44.62 17.33
N GLN A 771 -36.02 44.46 17.76
CA GLN A 771 -36.59 43.13 18.03
C GLN A 771 -36.73 42.32 16.74
N ALA A 772 -37.14 42.94 15.63
CA ALA A 772 -37.19 42.28 14.33
C ALA A 772 -35.80 41.84 13.82
N ARG A 773 -34.76 42.67 14.03
CA ARG A 773 -33.35 42.28 13.74
C ARG A 773 -32.86 41.17 14.65
N ALA A 774 -33.21 41.20 15.93
CA ALA A 774 -32.89 40.14 16.87
C ALA A 774 -33.53 38.80 16.48
N ALA A 775 -34.75 38.82 15.89
CA ALA A 775 -35.40 37.63 15.35
C ALA A 775 -34.67 37.06 14.11
N ARG A 776 -34.18 37.92 13.20
CA ARG A 776 -33.34 37.48 12.06
C ARG A 776 -31.98 36.93 12.53
N GLU A 777 -31.36 37.56 13.52
CA GLU A 777 -30.15 37.07 14.18
C GLU A 777 -30.41 35.73 14.91
N GLN A 778 -31.61 35.55 15.47
CA GLN A 778 -32.03 34.27 16.02
C GLN A 778 -32.21 33.22 14.94
N GLN A 779 -32.82 33.55 13.80
CA GLN A 779 -32.96 32.62 12.68
C GLN A 779 -31.60 32.25 12.05
N LEU A 780 -30.62 33.17 12.03
CA LEU A 780 -29.22 32.86 11.70
C LEU A 780 -28.63 31.85 12.70
N ARG A 781 -28.88 32.03 14.00
CA ARG A 781 -28.48 31.07 15.05
C ARG A 781 -29.20 29.73 14.90
N ASP A 782 -30.46 29.72 14.48
CA ASP A 782 -31.25 28.51 14.26
C ASP A 782 -30.79 27.77 12.98
N CYS A 783 -30.46 28.49 11.90
CA CYS A 783 -29.84 27.90 10.72
C CYS A 783 -28.46 27.34 11.03
N ALA A 784 -27.68 28.02 11.88
CA ALA A 784 -26.48 27.43 12.44
C ALA A 784 -26.86 26.15 13.19
N ALA A 785 -27.84 26.22 14.12
CA ALA A 785 -28.41 25.13 14.92
C ALA A 785 -28.69 23.83 14.13
N MET A 786 -29.00 23.95 12.83
CA MET A 786 -29.34 22.80 12.00
C MET A 786 -28.17 21.88 11.66
N VAL A 787 -26.98 22.41 11.42
CA VAL A 787 -25.76 21.58 11.40
C VAL A 787 -25.36 21.47 12.85
N ALA A 788 -25.22 20.31 13.47
CA ALA A 788 -24.72 20.19 14.85
C ALA A 788 -23.34 20.90 15.07
N GLU A 789 -22.75 21.40 14.00
CA GLU A 789 -21.33 21.43 13.85
C GLU A 789 -20.98 22.74 13.17
N PRO A 790 -19.93 23.49 13.59
CA PRO A 790 -19.16 24.27 12.68
C PRO A 790 -19.09 23.54 11.37
N VAL A 791 -19.62 24.26 10.41
CA VAL A 791 -19.87 23.79 9.07
C VAL A 791 -18.59 23.19 8.53
N GLU A 792 -17.47 23.86 8.80
CA GLU A 792 -16.10 23.48 8.47
C GLU A 792 -15.77 22.13 9.07
N ALA A 793 -16.37 21.76 10.18
CA ALA A 793 -16.26 20.46 10.72
C ALA A 793 -17.56 19.67 10.57
N SER A 794 -18.37 19.73 9.50
CA SER A 794 -19.49 18.76 9.29
C SER A 794 -19.32 17.69 8.17
N THR A 795 -19.81 16.47 8.44
CA THR A 795 -19.83 15.19 7.68
C THR A 795 -21.29 14.98 7.44
N ASP A 796 -22.16 15.70 8.18
CA ASP A 796 -23.58 15.58 8.05
C ASP A 796 -24.00 16.19 6.77
N VAL A 797 -23.84 15.40 5.72
CA VAL A 797 -24.26 15.74 4.40
C VAL A 797 -25.71 16.23 4.45
N GLU A 798 -26.56 15.58 5.25
CA GLU A 798 -27.96 15.93 5.35
C GLU A 798 -28.20 17.20 6.21
N ALA A 799 -27.45 17.40 7.30
CA ALA A 799 -27.56 18.58 8.15
C ALA A 799 -26.88 19.81 7.55
N LEU A 800 -25.73 19.64 6.89
CA LEU A 800 -25.12 20.60 5.98
C LEU A 800 -26.11 20.98 4.87
N SER A 801 -26.79 20.00 4.27
CA SER A 801 -27.81 20.27 3.27
C SER A 801 -29.01 21.02 3.86
N ARG A 802 -29.53 20.63 5.03
CA ARG A 802 -30.65 21.32 5.73
C ARG A 802 -30.27 22.74 6.13
N ALA A 803 -29.10 22.93 6.73
CA ALA A 803 -28.62 24.24 7.13
C ALA A 803 -28.30 25.12 5.93
N GLY A 804 -27.73 24.55 4.87
CA GLY A 804 -27.52 25.25 3.61
C GLY A 804 -28.84 25.75 3.04
N ARG A 805 -29.88 24.91 3.03
CA ARG A 805 -31.24 25.33 2.64
C ARG A 805 -31.79 26.40 3.57
N CYS A 806 -31.55 26.33 4.88
CA CYS A 806 -31.97 27.35 5.84
C CYS A 806 -31.29 28.70 5.58
N TYR A 807 -29.97 28.71 5.39
CA TYR A 807 -29.24 29.93 5.01
C TYR A 807 -29.68 30.46 3.65
N GLN A 808 -29.99 29.58 2.69
CA GLN A 808 -30.55 29.97 1.40
C GLN A 808 -31.95 30.57 1.52
N GLN A 809 -32.80 30.10 2.45
CA GLN A 809 -34.09 30.73 2.76
C GLN A 809 -33.91 32.09 3.44
N LEU A 810 -32.93 32.22 4.33
CA LEU A 810 -32.58 33.50 4.96
C LEU A 810 -32.10 34.52 3.92
N LEU A 811 -31.28 34.07 2.97
CA LEU A 811 -30.84 34.87 1.82
C LEU A 811 -31.96 35.16 0.81
N ALA A 812 -33.02 34.34 0.76
CA ALA A 812 -34.21 34.66 -0.04
C ALA A 812 -35.03 35.80 0.58
N ALA A 813 -35.01 35.94 1.91
CA ALA A 813 -35.67 37.03 2.64
C ALA A 813 -34.79 38.29 2.75
N ASP A 814 -33.48 38.12 2.84
CA ASP A 814 -32.46 39.18 2.84
C ASP A 814 -31.21 38.72 2.08
N ALA A 815 -31.21 38.96 0.77
CA ALA A 815 -30.14 38.58 -0.13
C ALA A 815 -28.79 39.27 0.15
N SER A 816 -28.80 40.33 0.98
CA SER A 816 -27.58 41.08 1.33
C SER A 816 -26.86 40.52 2.57
N ASN A 817 -27.40 39.47 3.20
CA ASN A 817 -26.88 38.91 4.43
C ASN A 817 -25.55 38.14 4.20
N ALA A 818 -24.44 38.86 4.25
CA ALA A 818 -23.10 38.32 4.01
C ALA A 818 -22.74 37.16 4.96
N ARG A 819 -23.25 37.15 6.20
CA ARG A 819 -22.99 36.05 7.15
C ARG A 819 -23.68 34.75 6.71
N ALA A 820 -24.92 34.83 6.25
CA ALA A 820 -25.62 33.68 5.70
C ALA A 820 -24.97 33.19 4.39
N GLN A 821 -24.53 34.12 3.53
CA GLN A 821 -23.84 33.77 2.28
C GLN A 821 -22.51 33.05 2.56
N ASN A 822 -21.68 33.59 3.45
CA ASN A 822 -20.42 32.97 3.82
C ASN A 822 -20.62 31.60 4.47
N ARG A 823 -21.66 31.44 5.31
CA ARG A 823 -21.99 30.13 5.90
C ARG A 823 -22.48 29.14 4.86
N LEU A 824 -23.29 29.57 3.89
CA LEU A 824 -23.72 28.73 2.78
C LEU A 824 -22.53 28.29 1.91
N ASP A 825 -21.56 29.17 1.68
CA ASP A 825 -20.34 28.85 0.93
C ASP A 825 -19.41 27.90 1.70
N SER A 826 -19.22 28.09 3.01
CA SER A 826 -18.53 27.10 3.86
C SER A 826 -19.22 25.73 3.81
N ILE A 827 -20.56 25.69 3.76
CA ILE A 827 -21.33 24.45 3.71
C ILE A 827 -21.09 23.73 2.39
N ARG A 828 -21.04 24.48 1.29
CA ARG A 828 -20.70 23.93 -0.03
C ARG A 828 -19.29 23.37 -0.05
N THR A 829 -18.28 24.14 0.37
CA THR A 829 -16.90 23.65 0.46
C THR A 829 -16.81 22.37 1.28
N ARG A 830 -17.51 22.33 2.41
CA ARG A 830 -17.53 21.16 3.27
C ARG A 830 -18.13 19.94 2.61
N LEU A 831 -19.30 20.10 2.00
CA LEU A 831 -19.95 19.02 1.28
C LEU A 831 -19.08 18.51 0.13
N THR A 832 -18.29 19.39 -0.50
CA THR A 832 -17.32 19.01 -1.54
C THR A 832 -16.18 18.16 -0.97
N GLU A 833 -15.55 18.59 0.11
CA GLU A 833 -14.51 17.81 0.78
C GLU A 833 -15.05 16.47 1.31
N ARG A 834 -16.31 16.45 1.76
CA ARG A 834 -16.97 15.22 2.22
C ARG A 834 -17.29 14.28 1.09
N PHE A 835 -17.74 14.82 -0.03
CA PHE A 835 -17.88 14.06 -1.25
C PHE A 835 -16.55 13.38 -1.61
N GLU A 836 -15.45 14.14 -1.69
CA GLU A 836 -14.13 13.62 -2.08
C GLU A 836 -13.59 12.58 -1.10
N GLN A 837 -13.73 12.83 0.21
CA GLN A 837 -13.29 11.89 1.23
C GLN A 837 -14.08 10.58 1.19
N ARG A 838 -15.42 10.65 1.10
CA ARG A 838 -16.25 9.45 1.03
C ARG A 838 -16.02 8.67 -0.25
N LEU A 839 -15.72 9.40 -1.33
CA LEU A 839 -15.27 8.82 -2.58
C LEU A 839 -13.91 8.11 -2.48
N GLN A 840 -13.00 8.57 -1.64
CA GLN A 840 -11.74 7.86 -1.40
C GLN A 840 -11.94 6.62 -0.52
N GLN A 841 -12.89 6.67 0.42
CA GLN A 841 -13.16 5.63 1.43
C GLN A 841 -14.07 4.48 0.96
N GLY A 842 -14.46 4.41 -0.31
CA GLY A 842 -15.39 3.35 -0.76
C GLY A 842 -16.87 3.68 -0.59
N ASP A 843 -17.22 4.75 0.13
CA ASP A 843 -18.59 5.12 0.51
C ASP A 843 -19.26 5.98 -0.56
N SER A 844 -19.59 5.32 -1.67
CA SER A 844 -20.26 5.98 -2.78
C SER A 844 -21.69 6.45 -2.45
N GLU A 845 -22.35 5.88 -1.44
CA GLU A 845 -23.70 6.30 -1.06
C GLU A 845 -23.66 7.67 -0.37
N THR A 846 -22.79 7.84 0.61
CA THR A 846 -22.62 9.14 1.29
C THR A 846 -22.03 10.18 0.34
N ALA A 847 -21.13 9.79 -0.56
CA ALA A 847 -20.65 10.68 -1.63
C ALA A 847 -21.82 11.11 -2.57
N ALA A 848 -22.70 10.20 -2.98
CA ALA A 848 -23.89 10.54 -3.78
C ALA A 848 -24.82 11.53 -3.07
N ARG A 849 -25.04 11.33 -1.77
CA ARG A 849 -25.83 12.25 -0.94
C ARG A 849 -25.16 13.62 -0.86
N ALA A 850 -23.82 13.68 -0.74
CA ALA A 850 -23.06 14.93 -0.66
C ALA A 850 -23.18 15.73 -1.95
N LEU A 851 -23.06 15.05 -3.09
CA LEU A 851 -23.26 15.63 -4.40
C LEU A 851 -24.70 16.15 -4.59
N THR A 852 -25.71 15.37 -4.20
CA THR A 852 -27.12 15.79 -4.26
C THR A 852 -27.38 17.04 -3.39
N ALA A 853 -26.76 17.10 -2.21
CA ALA A 853 -26.82 18.26 -1.34
C ALA A 853 -26.19 19.49 -2.01
N LEU A 854 -25.03 19.35 -2.66
CA LEU A 854 -24.36 20.44 -3.39
C LEU A 854 -25.17 20.95 -4.57
N GLU A 855 -25.86 20.06 -5.28
CA GLU A 855 -26.77 20.42 -6.37
C GLU A 855 -27.96 21.24 -5.85
N ALA A 856 -28.59 20.78 -4.76
CA ALA A 856 -29.68 21.51 -4.12
C ALA A 856 -29.24 22.89 -3.62
N LEU A 857 -27.99 22.99 -3.17
CA LEU A 857 -27.37 24.25 -2.75
C LEU A 857 -26.77 25.04 -3.91
N LYS A 858 -26.98 24.68 -5.19
CA LYS A 858 -26.54 25.45 -6.36
C LYS A 858 -25.03 25.74 -6.44
N LEU A 859 -24.18 24.73 -6.21
CA LEU A 859 -22.74 24.80 -6.51
C LEU A 859 -22.50 25.08 -8.02
N PRO A 860 -21.39 25.72 -8.44
CA PRO A 860 -21.07 25.91 -9.86
C PRO A 860 -21.12 24.62 -10.68
N ALA A 861 -21.69 24.69 -11.88
CA ALA A 861 -21.92 23.53 -12.74
C ALA A 861 -20.63 22.79 -13.14
N SER A 862 -19.52 23.49 -13.29
CA SER A 862 -18.22 22.90 -13.64
C SER A 862 -17.69 21.94 -12.57
N GLU A 863 -17.87 22.28 -11.29
CA GLU A 863 -17.44 21.45 -10.15
C GLU A 863 -18.34 20.22 -10.00
N LEU A 864 -19.65 20.42 -10.11
CA LEU A 864 -20.63 19.32 -10.06
C LEU A 864 -20.40 18.27 -11.16
N VAL A 865 -19.98 18.68 -12.36
CA VAL A 865 -19.65 17.75 -13.46
C VAL A 865 -18.44 16.87 -13.12
N ALA A 866 -17.37 17.45 -12.57
CA ALA A 866 -16.16 16.71 -12.20
C ALA A 866 -16.46 15.71 -11.06
N MET A 867 -17.21 16.14 -10.05
CA MET A 867 -17.61 15.31 -8.93
C MET A 867 -18.51 14.15 -9.37
N ARG A 868 -19.52 14.40 -10.21
CA ARG A 868 -20.35 13.34 -10.82
C ARG A 868 -19.50 12.29 -11.52
N ALA A 869 -18.50 12.71 -12.29
CA ALA A 869 -17.61 11.78 -12.99
C ALA A 869 -16.80 10.91 -12.01
N ALA A 870 -16.26 11.50 -10.94
CA ALA A 870 -15.49 10.79 -9.93
C ALA A 870 -16.33 9.77 -9.14
N LEU A 871 -17.57 10.13 -8.77
CA LEU A 871 -18.54 9.22 -8.16
C LEU A 871 -18.93 8.07 -9.07
N THR A 872 -19.16 8.38 -10.33
CA THR A 872 -19.50 7.37 -11.33
C THR A 872 -18.35 6.35 -11.47
N GLN A 873 -17.09 6.79 -11.47
CA GLN A 873 -15.94 5.88 -11.53
C GLN A 873 -15.83 4.93 -10.33
N GLN A 874 -16.14 5.40 -9.13
CA GLN A 874 -16.09 4.55 -7.93
C GLN A 874 -17.29 3.60 -7.84
N LEU A 875 -18.49 4.06 -8.17
CA LEU A 875 -19.69 3.22 -8.25
C LEU A 875 -19.55 2.08 -9.28
N LEU A 876 -18.70 2.26 -10.30
CA LEU A 876 -18.38 1.20 -11.25
C LEU A 876 -17.54 0.06 -10.66
N LEU A 877 -16.92 0.24 -9.48
CA LEU A 877 -16.13 -0.79 -8.79
C LEU A 877 -16.98 -1.67 -7.86
N ILE A 878 -18.02 -1.11 -7.24
CA ILE A 878 -18.89 -1.83 -6.29
C ILE A 878 -19.81 -2.77 -7.07
N PRO A 879 -19.71 -4.10 -6.88
CA PRO A 879 -20.63 -5.03 -7.51
C PRO A 879 -22.05 -4.81 -6.99
N ARG A 880 -23.04 -4.78 -7.88
CA ARG A 880 -24.45 -4.80 -7.45
C ARG A 880 -24.74 -6.15 -6.80
N THR A 881 -25.31 -6.13 -5.61
CA THR A 881 -25.69 -7.32 -4.84
C THR A 881 -27.21 -7.44 -4.69
N ALA A 882 -27.67 -8.67 -4.48
CA ALA A 882 -29.04 -8.99 -4.06
C ALA A 882 -29.00 -9.55 -2.65
N ALA A 883 -29.86 -9.03 -1.77
CA ALA A 883 -30.04 -9.55 -0.42
C ALA A 883 -30.86 -10.83 -0.45
N ILE A 884 -30.30 -11.92 0.06
CA ILE A 884 -30.90 -13.24 0.08
C ILE A 884 -31.21 -13.59 1.53
N ALA A 885 -32.49 -13.86 1.81
CA ALA A 885 -32.96 -14.14 3.16
C ALA A 885 -32.49 -15.52 3.66
N ALA A 886 -32.21 -15.62 4.95
CA ALA A 886 -31.92 -16.89 5.61
C ALA A 886 -33.00 -17.94 5.35
N GLY A 887 -32.59 -19.20 5.30
CA GLY A 887 -33.53 -20.31 5.15
C GLY A 887 -32.86 -21.67 5.11
N CYS A 888 -33.68 -22.70 5.28
CA CYS A 888 -33.23 -24.09 5.17
C CYS A 888 -33.81 -24.73 3.91
N PHE A 889 -32.98 -25.46 3.16
CA PHE A 889 -33.37 -26.15 1.94
C PHE A 889 -32.74 -27.52 1.83
N GLN A 890 -33.18 -28.29 0.85
CA GLN A 890 -32.58 -29.56 0.51
C GLN A 890 -31.52 -29.30 -0.57
N ILE A 891 -30.25 -29.41 -0.19
CA ILE A 891 -29.12 -29.34 -1.11
C ILE A 891 -29.00 -30.69 -1.84
N GLY A 892 -28.61 -30.67 -3.12
CA GLY A 892 -28.55 -31.88 -3.96
C GLY A 892 -29.89 -32.35 -4.52
N SER A 893 -29.88 -33.46 -5.27
CA SER A 893 -31.06 -34.06 -5.92
C SER A 893 -31.09 -35.58 -5.75
N ILE A 894 -32.30 -36.14 -5.61
CA ILE A 894 -32.50 -37.60 -5.62
C ILE A 894 -32.26 -38.18 -7.03
N ASP A 895 -32.52 -37.38 -8.07
CA ASP A 895 -32.34 -37.75 -9.48
C ASP A 895 -30.97 -37.32 -10.04
N GLY A 896 -30.05 -36.88 -9.17
CA GLY A 896 -28.70 -36.42 -9.50
C GLY A 896 -27.67 -37.55 -9.58
N GLU A 897 -26.40 -37.19 -9.76
CA GLU A 897 -25.28 -38.13 -9.70
C GLU A 897 -25.01 -38.59 -8.24
N ALA A 898 -24.22 -39.66 -8.06
CA ALA A 898 -24.06 -40.31 -6.75
C ALA A 898 -23.50 -39.39 -5.64
N ASP A 899 -22.79 -38.33 -6.01
CA ASP A 899 -22.22 -37.29 -5.13
C ASP A 899 -23.12 -36.05 -4.97
N GLU A 900 -24.35 -36.09 -5.49
CA GLU A 900 -25.39 -35.05 -5.34
C GLU A 900 -26.52 -35.50 -4.38
N GLY A 901 -26.29 -36.51 -3.55
CA GLY A 901 -27.30 -37.06 -2.64
C GLY A 901 -27.94 -35.99 -1.74
N PRO A 902 -29.27 -36.02 -1.52
CA PRO A 902 -29.95 -34.92 -0.83
C PRO A 902 -29.56 -34.79 0.65
N ALA A 903 -29.24 -33.57 1.09
CA ALA A 903 -29.03 -33.24 2.50
C ALA A 903 -29.82 -31.99 2.90
N ARG A 904 -30.21 -31.85 4.17
CA ARG A 904 -30.89 -30.64 4.66
C ARG A 904 -29.87 -29.70 5.28
N ILE A 905 -29.80 -28.47 4.77
CA ILE A 905 -28.87 -27.43 5.22
C ILE A 905 -29.58 -26.09 5.41
N CYS A 906 -29.04 -25.23 6.26
CA CYS A 906 -29.54 -23.86 6.47
C CYS A 906 -28.42 -22.86 6.19
N VAL A 907 -28.79 -21.72 5.60
CA VAL A 907 -27.89 -20.60 5.35
C VAL A 907 -28.40 -19.35 6.08
N GLU A 908 -27.46 -18.54 6.57
CA GLU A 908 -27.74 -17.23 7.15
C GLU A 908 -28.09 -16.21 6.05
N PRO A 909 -28.56 -14.98 6.38
CA PRO A 909 -28.77 -13.96 5.36
C PRO A 909 -27.42 -13.51 4.77
N PHE A 910 -27.37 -13.36 3.45
CA PHE A 910 -26.17 -12.88 2.77
C PHE A 910 -26.51 -12.02 1.55
N GLU A 911 -25.54 -11.24 1.07
CA GLU A 911 -25.66 -10.45 -0.13
C GLU A 911 -24.78 -11.03 -1.24
N LEU A 912 -25.38 -11.50 -2.33
CA LEU A 912 -24.63 -12.09 -3.44
C LEU A 912 -24.61 -11.15 -4.64
N ALA A 913 -23.48 -11.04 -5.34
CA ALA A 913 -23.41 -10.27 -6.56
C ALA A 913 -24.44 -10.74 -7.59
N VAL A 914 -25.19 -9.78 -8.12
CA VAL A 914 -26.27 -9.95 -9.09
C VAL A 914 -25.75 -10.56 -10.39
N ARG A 915 -24.47 -10.37 -10.70
CA ARG A 915 -23.79 -10.85 -11.90
C ARG A 915 -22.40 -11.36 -11.54
N GLU A 916 -21.82 -12.14 -12.45
CA GLU A 916 -20.41 -12.52 -12.43
C GLU A 916 -19.47 -11.30 -12.45
N THR A 917 -18.26 -11.47 -11.93
CA THR A 917 -17.22 -10.44 -12.03
C THR A 917 -16.82 -10.26 -13.49
N SER A 918 -16.88 -9.03 -14.02
CA SER A 918 -16.54 -8.78 -15.42
C SER A 918 -15.03 -8.64 -15.69
N THR A 919 -14.63 -8.85 -16.94
CA THR A 919 -13.25 -8.59 -17.41
C THR A 919 -12.84 -7.14 -17.17
N ALA A 920 -13.75 -6.15 -17.35
CA ALA A 920 -13.42 -4.76 -17.03
C ALA A 920 -13.18 -4.52 -15.54
N ALA A 921 -13.97 -5.17 -14.67
CA ALA A 921 -13.77 -5.05 -13.23
C ALA A 921 -12.43 -5.68 -12.81
N PHE A 922 -12.11 -6.85 -13.37
CA PHE A 922 -10.84 -7.53 -13.12
C PHE A 922 -9.63 -6.81 -13.74
N GLU A 923 -9.80 -6.15 -14.89
CA GLU A 923 -8.75 -5.35 -15.51
C GLU A 923 -8.38 -4.15 -14.65
N ARG A 924 -9.35 -3.50 -14.00
CA ARG A 924 -9.06 -2.43 -13.04
C ARG A 924 -8.23 -2.93 -11.86
N PHE A 925 -8.50 -4.14 -11.37
CA PHE A 925 -7.67 -4.78 -10.34
C PHE A 925 -6.23 -4.94 -10.80
N VAL A 926 -6.03 -5.55 -11.96
CA VAL A 926 -4.68 -5.79 -12.51
C VAL A 926 -3.97 -4.47 -12.81
N ALA A 927 -4.66 -3.47 -13.38
CA ALA A 927 -4.09 -2.16 -13.65
C ALA A 927 -3.70 -1.41 -12.38
N ALA A 928 -4.50 -1.51 -11.32
CA ALA A 928 -4.24 -0.84 -10.04
C ALA A 928 -3.10 -1.48 -9.24
N THR A 929 -2.91 -2.80 -9.35
CA THR A 929 -1.99 -3.56 -8.48
C THR A 929 -0.76 -4.09 -9.21
N GLY A 930 -0.77 -4.12 -10.55
CA GLY A 930 0.22 -4.84 -11.35
C GLY A 930 0.12 -6.37 -11.21
N TYR A 931 -0.99 -6.90 -10.69
CA TYR A 931 -1.15 -8.33 -10.41
C TYR A 931 -1.04 -9.19 -11.68
N ARG A 932 -0.25 -10.25 -11.62
CA ARG A 932 -0.13 -11.27 -12.69
C ARG A 932 -0.84 -12.54 -12.27
N THR A 933 -1.83 -13.01 -13.03
CA THR A 933 -2.64 -14.20 -12.71
C THR A 933 -1.87 -15.52 -12.72
N ASP A 934 -2.42 -16.58 -12.12
CA ASP A 934 -1.86 -17.94 -12.17
C ASP A 934 -1.66 -18.44 -13.60
N ALA A 935 -2.57 -18.09 -14.52
CA ALA A 935 -2.43 -18.38 -15.95
C ALA A 935 -1.18 -17.72 -16.56
N GLU A 936 -0.86 -16.48 -16.16
CA GLU A 936 0.29 -15.71 -16.64
C GLU A 936 1.60 -16.09 -15.94
N ARG A 937 1.53 -16.56 -14.68
CA ARG A 937 2.66 -17.05 -13.89
C ARG A 937 3.06 -18.48 -14.26
N GLY A 938 2.10 -19.30 -14.69
CA GLY A 938 2.31 -20.73 -14.92
C GLY A 938 2.28 -21.57 -13.64
N THR A 939 1.47 -21.15 -12.67
CA THR A 939 1.30 -21.83 -11.39
C THR A 939 0.80 -23.28 -11.59
N GLY A 940 1.28 -24.22 -10.79
CA GLY A 940 0.98 -25.65 -10.96
C GLY A 940 1.73 -26.33 -12.11
N GLY A 941 2.77 -25.69 -12.67
CA GLY A 941 3.64 -26.28 -13.69
C GLY A 941 3.11 -26.23 -15.12
N VAL A 942 2.01 -25.51 -15.36
CA VAL A 942 1.38 -25.37 -16.67
C VAL A 942 1.12 -23.90 -16.94
N LYS A 943 1.44 -23.39 -18.14
CA LYS A 943 1.23 -21.98 -18.51
C LYS A 943 -0.08 -21.78 -19.27
N GLY A 944 -0.72 -20.64 -19.04
CA GLY A 944 -1.98 -20.27 -19.69
C GLY A 944 -3.18 -21.01 -19.12
N CYS A 945 -4.26 -21.09 -19.89
CA CYS A 945 -5.59 -21.51 -19.46
C CYS A 945 -6.12 -22.69 -20.26
N TYR A 946 -6.95 -23.53 -19.64
CA TYR A 946 -7.64 -24.61 -20.33
C TYR A 946 -8.81 -24.08 -21.17
N THR A 947 -8.71 -24.22 -22.49
CA THR A 947 -9.71 -23.71 -23.43
C THR A 947 -9.80 -24.58 -24.68
N LEU A 948 -10.87 -24.37 -25.45
CA LEU A 948 -11.12 -25.05 -26.71
C LEU A 948 -10.39 -24.34 -27.85
N ASP A 949 -9.68 -25.11 -28.68
CA ASP A 949 -9.08 -24.64 -29.92
C ASP A 949 -9.61 -25.45 -31.12
N LEU A 950 -10.41 -24.80 -31.97
CA LEU A 950 -11.01 -25.35 -33.20
C LEU A 950 -10.04 -25.35 -34.40
N GLU A 951 -9.03 -24.49 -34.41
CA GLU A 951 -8.07 -24.36 -35.52
C GLU A 951 -7.04 -25.52 -35.55
N SER A 952 -6.85 -26.21 -34.42
CA SER A 952 -5.83 -27.24 -34.23
C SER A 952 -6.30 -28.62 -34.69
N SER A 953 -6.46 -28.86 -36.01
CA SER A 953 -6.77 -30.19 -36.58
C SER A 953 -7.93 -30.96 -35.89
N GLY A 954 -8.94 -30.25 -35.38
CA GLY A 954 -10.09 -30.78 -34.64
C GLY A 954 -10.36 -30.03 -33.33
N GLU A 955 -11.56 -30.20 -32.76
CA GLU A 955 -11.95 -29.67 -31.45
C GLU A 955 -11.03 -30.21 -30.34
N THR A 956 -10.04 -29.42 -29.92
CA THR A 956 -9.07 -29.84 -28.90
C THR A 956 -9.18 -28.99 -27.64
N TRP A 957 -9.55 -29.61 -26.53
CA TRP A 957 -9.56 -29.00 -25.21
C TRP A 957 -8.20 -29.21 -24.50
N ALA A 958 -7.43 -28.16 -24.30
CA ALA A 958 -6.11 -28.25 -23.65
C ALA A 958 -5.71 -26.95 -22.93
N TYR A 959 -4.65 -27.01 -22.13
CA TYR A 959 -3.99 -25.82 -21.62
C TYR A 959 -3.17 -25.17 -22.72
N HIS A 960 -3.49 -23.92 -23.02
CA HIS A 960 -2.82 -23.16 -24.05
C HIS A 960 -2.05 -21.98 -23.43
N PRO A 961 -0.72 -21.85 -23.65
CA PRO A 961 0.07 -20.75 -23.08
C PRO A 961 -0.36 -19.36 -23.52
N TRP A 962 -1.05 -19.25 -24.65
CA TRP A 962 -1.60 -18.00 -25.17
C TRP A 962 -2.93 -17.61 -24.51
N ALA A 963 -3.62 -18.55 -23.88
CA ALA A 963 -4.93 -18.31 -23.28
C ALA A 963 -4.76 -17.76 -21.86
N THR A 964 -5.31 -16.57 -21.61
CA THR A 964 -5.32 -15.92 -20.29
C THR A 964 -6.65 -15.19 -20.08
N TRP A 965 -6.87 -14.61 -18.91
CA TRP A 965 -8.08 -13.81 -18.64
C TRP A 965 -8.27 -12.63 -19.62
N ARG A 966 -7.19 -12.14 -20.26
CA ARG A 966 -7.25 -11.10 -21.31
C ARG A 966 -7.70 -11.64 -22.66
N LYS A 967 -7.43 -12.91 -22.93
CA LYS A 967 -7.81 -13.61 -24.16
C LYS A 967 -8.14 -15.06 -23.84
N PRO A 968 -9.36 -15.35 -23.32
CA PRO A 968 -9.70 -16.70 -22.87
C PRO A 968 -9.78 -17.73 -23.99
N ASN A 969 -10.11 -17.29 -25.22
CA ASN A 969 -10.12 -18.10 -26.44
C ASN A 969 -9.68 -17.25 -27.66
N LYS A 970 -9.53 -17.87 -28.85
CA LYS A 970 -9.11 -17.16 -30.08
C LYS A 970 -10.25 -16.43 -30.81
N TYR A 971 -11.47 -16.89 -30.59
CA TYR A 971 -12.65 -16.58 -31.41
C TYR A 971 -13.43 -15.36 -30.89
N GLN A 972 -13.20 -14.99 -29.63
CA GLN A 972 -13.83 -13.87 -28.97
C GLN A 972 -12.83 -12.73 -28.74
N ALA A 973 -13.20 -11.53 -29.20
CA ALA A 973 -12.44 -10.33 -28.90
C ALA A 973 -12.48 -10.04 -27.38
N PRO A 974 -11.38 -9.54 -26.78
CA PRO A 974 -11.40 -9.08 -25.40
C PRO A 974 -12.44 -7.96 -25.26
N ARG A 975 -13.48 -8.20 -24.44
CA ARG A 975 -14.48 -7.18 -24.12
C ARG A 975 -14.67 -7.08 -22.62
N GLY A 976 -14.74 -5.85 -22.13
CA GLY A 976 -14.86 -5.56 -20.70
C GLY A 976 -16.21 -5.93 -20.06
N ASP A 977 -17.26 -6.13 -20.87
CA ASP A 977 -18.63 -6.46 -20.44
C ASP A 977 -18.88 -7.97 -20.29
N LYS A 978 -17.89 -8.81 -20.59
CA LYS A 978 -17.96 -10.26 -20.43
C LYS A 978 -17.48 -10.68 -19.03
N PRO A 979 -17.86 -11.87 -18.54
CA PRO A 979 -17.35 -12.36 -17.27
C PRO A 979 -15.86 -12.66 -17.37
N VAL A 980 -15.12 -12.44 -16.28
CA VAL A 980 -13.73 -12.86 -16.20
C VAL A 980 -13.67 -14.39 -16.10
N SER A 981 -12.93 -14.99 -17.02
CA SER A 981 -12.61 -16.42 -17.01
C SER A 981 -11.11 -16.64 -17.11
N CYS A 982 -10.67 -17.89 -17.15
CA CYS A 982 -9.24 -18.24 -17.09
C CYS A 982 -8.53 -17.72 -15.83
N VAL A 983 -9.28 -17.64 -14.74
CA VAL A 983 -8.83 -17.24 -13.41
C VAL A 983 -8.91 -18.43 -12.45
N SER A 984 -7.92 -18.54 -11.59
CA SER A 984 -7.90 -19.55 -10.52
C SER A 984 -8.69 -19.07 -9.29
N ARG A 985 -8.90 -19.95 -8.32
CA ARG A 985 -9.43 -19.52 -7.01
C ARG A 985 -8.47 -18.53 -6.34
N ASN A 986 -7.16 -18.71 -6.49
CA ASN A 986 -6.17 -17.81 -5.93
C ASN A 986 -6.27 -16.40 -6.54
N ASP A 987 -6.49 -16.33 -7.86
CA ASP A 987 -6.71 -15.07 -8.57
C ASP A 987 -8.00 -14.39 -8.11
N ALA A 988 -9.07 -15.17 -7.93
CA ALA A 988 -10.35 -14.68 -7.40
C ALA A 988 -10.21 -14.13 -5.97
N LEU A 989 -9.49 -14.84 -5.08
CA LEU A 989 -9.24 -14.37 -3.71
C LEU A 989 -8.39 -13.10 -3.67
N ALA A 990 -7.38 -12.98 -4.55
CA ALA A 990 -6.58 -11.77 -4.65
C ALA A 990 -7.40 -10.56 -5.14
N TYR A 991 -8.26 -10.77 -6.14
CA TYR A 991 -9.22 -9.77 -6.59
C TYR A 991 -10.18 -9.37 -5.48
N ILE A 992 -10.72 -10.34 -4.74
CA ILE A 992 -11.65 -10.12 -3.62
C ILE A 992 -10.98 -9.32 -2.50
N GLN A 993 -9.74 -9.65 -2.15
CA GLN A 993 -8.97 -8.90 -1.16
C GLN A 993 -8.81 -7.44 -1.61
N TRP A 994 -8.35 -7.22 -2.83
CA TRP A 994 -8.22 -5.88 -3.40
C TRP A 994 -9.55 -5.13 -3.46
N LEU A 995 -10.62 -5.80 -3.89
CA LEU A 995 -11.96 -5.21 -3.95
C LEU A 995 -12.41 -4.80 -2.55
N SER A 996 -12.14 -5.63 -1.55
CA SER A 996 -12.50 -5.36 -0.17
C SER A 996 -11.74 -4.17 0.40
N GLU A 997 -10.43 -4.11 0.15
CA GLU A 997 -9.58 -2.96 0.53
C GLU A 997 -10.02 -1.68 -0.20
N ARG A 998 -10.39 -1.77 -1.48
CA ARG A 998 -10.71 -0.60 -2.32
C ARG A 998 -12.09 -0.01 -2.05
N THR A 999 -13.03 -0.84 -1.62
CA THR A 999 -14.42 -0.44 -1.36
C THR A 999 -14.74 -0.30 0.12
N GLY A 1000 -13.84 -0.74 1.02
CA GLY A 1000 -14.08 -0.79 2.46
C GLY A 1000 -15.13 -1.83 2.89
N GLN A 1001 -15.67 -2.62 1.97
CA GLN A 1001 -16.65 -3.67 2.23
C GLN A 1001 -15.97 -5.03 2.26
N ARG A 1002 -16.43 -5.96 3.11
CA ARG A 1002 -15.86 -7.32 3.13
C ARG A 1002 -16.52 -8.17 2.06
N TYR A 1003 -15.71 -8.75 1.18
CA TYR A 1003 -16.17 -9.73 0.20
C TYR A 1003 -15.50 -11.07 0.38
N ARG A 1004 -16.18 -12.13 -0.08
CA ARG A 1004 -15.63 -13.49 -0.22
C ARG A 1004 -16.30 -14.21 -1.39
N LEU A 1005 -15.83 -15.41 -1.70
CA LEU A 1005 -16.59 -16.33 -2.55
C LEU A 1005 -17.76 -16.92 -1.74
N PRO A 1006 -18.90 -17.22 -2.37
CA PRO A 1006 -19.99 -17.92 -1.69
C PRO A 1006 -19.54 -19.32 -1.26
N THR A 1007 -20.10 -19.82 -0.16
CA THR A 1007 -20.03 -21.24 0.17
C THR A 1007 -20.81 -22.05 -0.85
N GLU A 1008 -20.53 -23.35 -0.92
CA GLU A 1008 -21.25 -24.27 -1.80
C GLU A 1008 -22.77 -24.28 -1.52
N ALA A 1009 -23.15 -24.22 -0.24
CA ALA A 1009 -24.56 -24.18 0.19
C ALA A 1009 -25.24 -22.85 -0.14
N GLU A 1010 -24.58 -21.71 0.11
CA GLU A 1010 -25.11 -20.38 -0.24
C GLU A 1010 -25.33 -20.25 -1.75
N TRP A 1011 -24.40 -20.75 -2.55
CA TRP A 1011 -24.52 -20.72 -4.00
C TRP A 1011 -25.75 -21.50 -4.47
N GLU A 1012 -25.93 -22.75 -4.03
CA GLU A 1012 -27.06 -23.56 -4.47
C GLU A 1012 -28.40 -23.00 -3.98
N TYR A 1013 -28.45 -22.50 -2.75
CA TYR A 1013 -29.63 -21.83 -2.20
C TYR A 1013 -30.03 -20.61 -3.06
N ALA A 1014 -29.04 -19.78 -3.40
CA ALA A 1014 -29.22 -18.62 -4.25
C ALA A 1014 -29.70 -19.01 -5.66
N ALA A 1015 -29.09 -20.04 -6.25
CA ALA A 1015 -29.41 -20.52 -7.59
C ALA A 1015 -30.84 -21.09 -7.68
N ARG A 1016 -31.29 -21.83 -6.65
CA ARG A 1016 -32.64 -22.43 -6.59
C ARG A 1016 -33.74 -21.39 -6.42
N ALA A 1017 -33.45 -20.31 -5.70
CA ALA A 1017 -34.39 -19.23 -5.45
C ALA A 1017 -35.79 -19.68 -4.96
N GLY A 1018 -35.82 -20.65 -4.04
CA GLY A 1018 -37.04 -21.21 -3.46
C GLY A 1018 -37.66 -22.39 -4.23
N THR A 1019 -37.09 -22.78 -5.37
CA THR A 1019 -37.56 -23.94 -6.15
C THR A 1019 -36.85 -25.24 -5.76
N SER A 1020 -37.52 -26.37 -5.99
CA SER A 1020 -36.94 -27.72 -5.84
C SER A 1020 -36.61 -28.39 -7.17
N SER A 1021 -36.95 -27.76 -8.30
CA SER A 1021 -36.65 -28.24 -9.65
C SER A 1021 -35.15 -28.22 -9.95
N ALA A 1022 -34.75 -28.90 -11.02
CA ALA A 1022 -33.37 -28.98 -11.50
C ALA A 1022 -32.80 -27.60 -11.88
N ARG A 1023 -33.65 -26.67 -12.32
CA ARG A 1023 -33.33 -25.25 -12.62
C ARG A 1023 -34.40 -24.36 -12.01
N PHE A 1024 -34.11 -23.08 -11.76
CA PHE A 1024 -35.10 -22.18 -11.15
C PHE A 1024 -36.31 -21.87 -12.04
N TRP A 1025 -36.21 -22.09 -13.34
CA TRP A 1025 -37.33 -21.95 -14.29
C TRP A 1025 -38.08 -23.26 -14.54
N GLY A 1026 -37.67 -24.37 -13.92
CA GLY A 1026 -38.32 -25.68 -14.01
C GLY A 1026 -37.42 -26.80 -14.53
N ASP A 1027 -37.97 -28.00 -14.65
CA ASP A 1027 -37.21 -29.20 -15.04
C ASP A 1027 -37.03 -29.37 -16.55
N ALA A 1028 -37.83 -28.65 -17.36
CA ALA A 1028 -37.82 -28.79 -18.82
C ALA A 1028 -36.45 -28.41 -19.42
N ALA A 1029 -35.99 -29.20 -20.38
CA ALA A 1029 -34.78 -28.96 -21.16
C ALA A 1029 -35.15 -28.54 -22.60
N ASP A 1030 -35.98 -27.50 -22.71
CA ASP A 1030 -36.52 -27.02 -23.98
C ASP A 1030 -35.92 -25.66 -24.36
N ALA A 1031 -36.48 -25.05 -25.40
CA ALA A 1031 -35.98 -23.81 -25.97
C ALA A 1031 -36.02 -22.63 -24.99
N THR A 1032 -36.78 -22.72 -23.89
CA THR A 1032 -36.88 -21.64 -22.91
C THR A 1032 -35.60 -21.45 -22.10
N ALA A 1033 -34.69 -22.44 -22.07
CA ALA A 1033 -33.43 -22.31 -21.34
C ALA A 1033 -32.59 -21.10 -21.78
N CYS A 1034 -32.58 -20.80 -23.09
CA CYS A 1034 -31.86 -19.65 -23.66
C CYS A 1034 -32.48 -18.29 -23.28
N ASP A 1035 -33.66 -18.24 -22.64
CA ASP A 1035 -34.18 -17.00 -22.03
C ASP A 1035 -33.48 -16.69 -20.69
N TYR A 1036 -32.90 -17.69 -20.04
CA TYR A 1036 -32.45 -17.63 -18.64
C TYR A 1036 -30.95 -17.88 -18.43
N ALA A 1037 -30.25 -18.49 -19.39
CA ALA A 1037 -28.83 -18.79 -19.27
C ALA A 1037 -28.13 -18.87 -20.63
N ASN A 1038 -26.82 -18.60 -20.63
CA ASN A 1038 -25.90 -18.95 -21.71
C ASN A 1038 -25.53 -20.44 -21.59
N VAL A 1039 -25.71 -21.23 -22.62
CA VAL A 1039 -25.68 -22.70 -22.54
C VAL A 1039 -25.09 -23.30 -23.81
N ALA A 1040 -24.71 -24.59 -23.76
CA ALA A 1040 -24.51 -25.29 -25.03
C ALA A 1040 -25.85 -25.40 -25.74
N ASP A 1041 -25.93 -24.91 -26.98
CA ASP A 1041 -27.17 -24.78 -27.74
C ASP A 1041 -27.03 -25.30 -29.18
N THR A 1042 -28.17 -25.62 -29.81
CA THR A 1042 -28.19 -26.13 -31.18
C THR A 1042 -27.99 -25.05 -32.26
N GLY A 1043 -28.17 -23.77 -31.93
CA GLY A 1043 -27.95 -22.64 -32.83
C GLY A 1043 -26.48 -22.44 -33.21
N HIS A 1044 -25.55 -22.83 -32.32
CA HIS A 1044 -24.11 -22.85 -32.56
C HIS A 1044 -23.53 -24.27 -32.72
N ASP A 1045 -24.34 -25.23 -33.16
CA ASP A 1045 -23.94 -26.62 -33.44
C ASP A 1045 -23.34 -27.41 -32.24
N TRP A 1046 -23.61 -27.01 -30.99
CA TRP A 1046 -23.20 -27.81 -29.83
C TRP A 1046 -24.01 -29.11 -29.73
N SER A 1047 -23.33 -30.24 -29.94
CA SER A 1047 -23.96 -31.57 -29.86
C SER A 1047 -24.52 -31.86 -28.47
N GLY A 1048 -25.84 -32.09 -28.39
CA GLY A 1048 -26.55 -32.38 -27.13
C GLY A 1048 -26.85 -31.13 -26.29
N GLY A 1049 -26.72 -29.95 -26.88
CA GLY A 1049 -27.15 -28.68 -26.31
C GLY A 1049 -28.68 -28.54 -26.20
N PHE A 1050 -29.12 -27.44 -25.59
CA PHE A 1050 -30.53 -27.08 -25.54
C PHE A 1050 -31.07 -26.75 -26.94
N PRO A 1051 -32.33 -27.08 -27.25
CA PRO A 1051 -32.92 -26.84 -28.57
C PRO A 1051 -33.34 -25.37 -28.75
N CYS A 1052 -32.39 -24.46 -28.63
CA CYS A 1052 -32.53 -23.03 -28.83
C CYS A 1052 -31.24 -22.43 -29.41
N ASP A 1053 -31.23 -21.12 -29.55
CA ASP A 1053 -30.08 -20.28 -29.89
C ASP A 1053 -30.08 -19.13 -28.87
N ASP A 1054 -29.02 -19.05 -28.07
CA ASP A 1054 -28.88 -18.03 -27.03
C ASP A 1054 -28.17 -16.75 -27.54
N GLY A 1055 -27.73 -16.76 -28.81
CA GLY A 1055 -27.06 -15.67 -29.49
C GLY A 1055 -25.57 -15.55 -29.19
N TYR A 1056 -24.97 -16.47 -28.40
CA TYR A 1056 -23.55 -16.43 -28.05
C TYR A 1056 -22.91 -17.82 -27.96
N GLU A 1057 -22.13 -18.21 -28.99
CA GLU A 1057 -21.31 -19.44 -28.99
C GLU A 1057 -20.35 -19.62 -27.79
N TRP A 1058 -19.91 -18.51 -27.19
CA TRP A 1058 -18.95 -18.47 -26.08
C TRP A 1058 -19.54 -17.64 -24.93
N ALA A 1059 -18.74 -17.23 -23.94
CA ALA A 1059 -19.22 -16.39 -22.84
C ALA A 1059 -19.98 -15.14 -23.33
N ALA A 1060 -21.22 -14.97 -22.87
CA ALA A 1060 -22.08 -13.83 -23.16
C ALA A 1060 -21.70 -12.63 -22.26
N PRO A 1061 -22.09 -11.40 -22.63
CA PRO A 1061 -22.01 -10.26 -21.72
C PRO A 1061 -22.77 -10.54 -20.41
N ILE A 1062 -22.23 -10.08 -19.28
CA ILE A 1062 -22.85 -10.33 -17.97
C ILE A 1062 -24.23 -9.67 -17.86
N GLY A 1063 -25.22 -10.44 -17.38
CA GLY A 1063 -26.60 -10.01 -17.23
C GLY A 1063 -27.43 -10.07 -18.52
N ALA A 1064 -26.98 -10.80 -19.55
CA ALA A 1064 -27.70 -10.92 -20.82
C ALA A 1064 -29.05 -11.63 -20.70
N TYR A 1065 -29.17 -12.57 -19.75
CA TYR A 1065 -30.34 -13.42 -19.60
C TYR A 1065 -31.25 -13.01 -18.45
N ARG A 1066 -32.48 -13.54 -18.40
CA ARG A 1066 -33.46 -13.20 -17.36
C ARG A 1066 -32.96 -13.62 -15.97
N PRO A 1067 -33.11 -12.77 -14.95
CA PRO A 1067 -32.70 -13.11 -13.60
C PRO A 1067 -33.62 -14.15 -12.97
N ASN A 1068 -33.09 -14.87 -11.98
CA ASN A 1068 -33.90 -15.69 -11.10
C ASN A 1068 -34.78 -14.84 -10.15
N PRO A 1069 -35.69 -15.44 -9.35
CA PRO A 1069 -36.54 -14.69 -8.41
C PRO A 1069 -35.82 -13.81 -7.39
N TRP A 1070 -34.54 -14.07 -7.09
CA TRP A 1070 -33.70 -13.20 -6.26
C TRP A 1070 -33.04 -12.04 -7.03
N GLY A 1071 -33.29 -11.94 -8.34
CA GLY A 1071 -32.70 -10.92 -9.20
C GLY A 1071 -31.31 -11.30 -9.71
N LEU A 1072 -30.82 -12.52 -9.50
CA LEU A 1072 -29.49 -12.96 -9.90
C LEU A 1072 -29.48 -13.39 -11.35
N HIS A 1073 -28.59 -12.81 -12.14
CA HIS A 1073 -28.35 -13.18 -13.52
C HIS A 1073 -27.24 -14.22 -13.63
N ASP A 1074 -27.31 -15.00 -14.72
CA ASP A 1074 -26.29 -15.95 -15.16
C ASP A 1074 -25.90 -16.99 -14.10
N ILE A 1075 -26.69 -17.17 -13.04
CA ILE A 1075 -26.27 -18.00 -11.90
C ILE A 1075 -26.24 -19.50 -12.22
N LEU A 1076 -26.87 -19.96 -13.30
CA LEU A 1076 -26.79 -21.37 -13.71
C LEU A 1076 -25.92 -21.63 -14.94
N GLY A 1077 -25.54 -20.58 -15.69
CA GLY A 1077 -24.88 -20.68 -16.98
C GLY A 1077 -23.92 -19.52 -17.22
N ASN A 1078 -23.49 -19.31 -18.46
CA ASN A 1078 -22.34 -18.44 -18.78
C ASN A 1078 -21.01 -19.01 -18.30
N LEU A 1079 -20.67 -18.97 -17.01
CA LEU A 1079 -19.53 -19.70 -16.46
C LEU A 1079 -19.92 -20.50 -15.22
N SER A 1080 -19.24 -21.62 -15.02
CA SER A 1080 -19.23 -22.26 -13.70
C SER A 1080 -18.44 -21.40 -12.73
N GLU A 1081 -18.82 -21.41 -11.46
CA GLU A 1081 -18.30 -20.43 -10.50
C GLU A 1081 -17.52 -21.07 -9.37
N TRP A 1082 -16.39 -20.45 -9.03
CA TRP A 1082 -15.64 -20.78 -7.83
C TRP A 1082 -16.46 -20.50 -6.56
N THR A 1083 -16.55 -21.50 -5.69
CA THR A 1083 -17.00 -21.34 -4.30
C THR A 1083 -15.81 -21.25 -3.36
N CYS A 1084 -16.04 -20.90 -2.10
CA CYS A 1084 -15.01 -20.98 -1.07
C CYS A 1084 -14.89 -22.37 -0.42
N SER A 1085 -15.86 -23.27 -0.62
CA SER A 1085 -15.98 -24.54 0.12
C SER A 1085 -15.11 -25.66 -0.47
N ALA A 1086 -14.48 -26.44 0.40
CA ALA A 1086 -13.79 -27.66 -0.02
C ALA A 1086 -14.81 -28.69 -0.54
N TYR A 1087 -14.48 -29.36 -1.64
CA TYR A 1087 -15.33 -30.40 -2.19
C TYR A 1087 -15.27 -31.66 -1.32
N ALA A 1088 -16.43 -32.12 -0.86
CA ALA A 1088 -16.60 -33.41 -0.18
C ALA A 1088 -17.49 -34.35 -1.03
N PRO A 1089 -17.17 -35.66 -1.16
CA PRO A 1089 -17.99 -36.61 -1.92
C PRO A 1089 -19.44 -36.71 -1.44
N GLU A 1090 -19.67 -36.51 -0.15
CA GLU A 1090 -21.00 -36.45 0.47
C GLU A 1090 -21.15 -35.12 1.24
N TYR A 1091 -22.37 -34.60 1.35
CA TYR A 1091 -22.66 -33.43 2.17
C TYR A 1091 -22.53 -33.79 3.66
N THR A 1092 -21.49 -33.25 4.27
CA THR A 1092 -21.05 -33.58 5.65
C THR A 1092 -20.89 -32.33 6.52
N GLY A 1093 -21.21 -31.15 5.97
CA GLY A 1093 -21.05 -29.83 6.60
C GLY A 1093 -19.95 -28.98 5.95
N ALA A 1094 -19.07 -29.56 5.12
CA ALA A 1094 -18.02 -28.83 4.41
C ALA A 1094 -18.58 -27.79 3.41
N GLU A 1095 -19.76 -28.09 2.86
CA GLU A 1095 -20.50 -27.24 1.92
C GLU A 1095 -20.96 -25.91 2.53
N ALA A 1096 -21.01 -25.81 3.87
CA ALA A 1096 -21.49 -24.64 4.62
C ALA A 1096 -20.38 -23.68 5.04
N VAL A 1097 -19.11 -24.03 4.82
CA VAL A 1097 -17.96 -23.29 5.34
C VAL A 1097 -16.92 -23.04 4.25
N CYS A 1098 -16.18 -21.93 4.39
CA CYS A 1098 -15.07 -21.63 3.51
C CYS A 1098 -13.81 -22.38 3.92
N ALA A 1099 -13.17 -23.05 2.95
CA ALA A 1099 -11.83 -23.57 3.12
C ALA A 1099 -10.84 -22.40 3.29
N PRO A 1100 -9.77 -22.56 4.09
CA PRO A 1100 -8.73 -21.55 4.23
C PRO A 1100 -8.17 -21.10 2.87
N ALA A 1101 -7.74 -19.85 2.76
CA ALA A 1101 -7.12 -19.33 1.54
C ALA A 1101 -5.90 -20.17 1.10
N SER A 1102 -5.17 -20.73 2.07
CA SER A 1102 -4.00 -21.60 1.86
C SER A 1102 -4.32 -23.08 1.59
N SER A 1103 -5.59 -23.48 1.52
CA SER A 1103 -5.94 -24.88 1.24
C SER A 1103 -5.47 -25.28 -0.17
N THR A 1104 -4.99 -26.51 -0.28
CA THR A 1104 -4.63 -27.16 -1.56
C THR A 1104 -5.62 -28.26 -1.94
N ASP A 1105 -6.66 -28.45 -1.12
CA ASP A 1105 -7.71 -29.44 -1.37
C ASP A 1105 -8.56 -29.01 -2.57
N PRO A 1106 -9.21 -29.97 -3.27
CA PRO A 1106 -10.16 -29.64 -4.32
C PRO A 1106 -11.28 -28.75 -3.78
N ILE A 1107 -11.60 -27.68 -4.51
CA ILE A 1107 -12.64 -26.72 -4.18
C ILE A 1107 -13.84 -26.97 -5.07
N SER A 1108 -15.04 -26.79 -4.50
CA SER A 1108 -16.29 -26.99 -5.22
C SER A 1108 -16.51 -25.86 -6.23
N LEU A 1109 -16.85 -26.26 -7.46
CA LEU A 1109 -17.39 -25.40 -8.51
C LEU A 1109 -18.87 -25.67 -8.64
N ARG A 1110 -19.65 -24.61 -8.85
CA ARG A 1110 -21.10 -24.74 -9.00
C ARG A 1110 -21.62 -24.09 -10.27
N GLY A 1111 -22.75 -24.62 -10.76
CA GLY A 1111 -23.40 -24.20 -11.99
C GLY A 1111 -22.76 -24.77 -13.25
N GLY A 1112 -23.37 -24.48 -14.40
CA GLY A 1112 -22.82 -24.78 -15.72
C GLY A 1112 -22.24 -23.53 -16.38
N ALA A 1113 -21.74 -23.72 -17.60
CA ALA A 1113 -21.17 -22.68 -18.43
C ALA A 1113 -21.75 -22.69 -19.84
N TRP A 1114 -21.30 -21.78 -20.70
CA TRP A 1114 -21.69 -21.67 -22.11
C TRP A 1114 -21.46 -22.95 -22.93
N ASN A 1115 -20.66 -23.91 -22.47
CA ASN A 1115 -20.48 -25.23 -23.09
C ASN A 1115 -21.27 -26.36 -22.39
N SER A 1116 -22.18 -26.03 -21.47
CA SER A 1116 -22.90 -27.01 -20.65
C SER A 1116 -24.30 -27.31 -21.19
N GLY A 1117 -24.57 -28.58 -21.48
CA GLY A 1117 -25.89 -29.06 -21.90
C GLY A 1117 -26.84 -29.36 -20.73
N PRO A 1118 -28.07 -29.86 -21.01
CA PRO A 1118 -29.14 -30.02 -20.02
C PRO A 1118 -28.84 -30.86 -18.78
N LYS A 1119 -27.90 -31.81 -18.88
CA LYS A 1119 -27.50 -32.68 -17.77
C LYS A 1119 -26.62 -31.95 -16.74
N VAL A 1120 -25.82 -30.99 -17.21
CA VAL A 1120 -24.86 -30.24 -16.40
C VAL A 1120 -25.47 -28.94 -15.89
N LEU A 1121 -26.31 -28.30 -16.70
CA LEU A 1121 -26.97 -27.04 -16.36
C LEU A 1121 -28.12 -27.24 -15.34
N ARG A 1122 -27.76 -27.53 -14.09
CA ARG A 1122 -28.68 -27.76 -12.95
C ARG A 1122 -28.16 -27.04 -11.71
N SER A 1123 -29.06 -26.62 -10.83
CA SER A 1123 -28.70 -26.00 -9.53
C SER A 1123 -27.89 -26.93 -8.63
N THR A 1124 -28.09 -28.24 -8.76
CA THR A 1124 -27.38 -29.26 -7.95
C THR A 1124 -26.05 -29.68 -8.53
N HIS A 1125 -25.77 -29.33 -9.79
CA HIS A 1125 -24.55 -29.77 -10.42
C HIS A 1125 -23.35 -29.15 -9.69
N ARG A 1126 -22.38 -30.01 -9.43
CA ARG A 1126 -21.14 -29.68 -8.74
C ARG A 1126 -19.98 -30.30 -9.50
N ASN A 1127 -18.88 -29.59 -9.51
CA ASN A 1127 -17.62 -30.09 -10.03
C ASN A 1127 -16.52 -29.78 -9.00
N ARG A 1128 -15.36 -30.42 -9.11
CA ARG A 1128 -14.23 -30.19 -8.21
C ARG A 1128 -12.98 -29.87 -9.00
N ASN A 1129 -12.25 -28.85 -8.58
CA ASN A 1129 -10.98 -28.50 -9.18
C ASN A 1129 -10.00 -27.99 -8.13
N TYR A 1130 -8.70 -28.10 -8.42
CA TYR A 1130 -7.66 -27.59 -7.54
C TYR A 1130 -7.60 -26.05 -7.59
N PRO A 1131 -7.26 -25.36 -6.49
CA PRO A 1131 -7.29 -23.90 -6.38
C PRO A 1131 -6.55 -23.13 -7.49
N GLU A 1132 -5.49 -23.70 -8.07
CA GLU A 1132 -4.65 -23.15 -9.14
C GLU A 1132 -5.14 -23.46 -10.56
N SER A 1133 -6.21 -24.26 -10.70
CA SER A 1133 -6.78 -24.61 -12.00
C SER A 1133 -7.42 -23.38 -12.64
N ARG A 1134 -7.32 -23.23 -13.96
CA ARG A 1134 -7.97 -22.14 -14.69
C ARG A 1134 -8.56 -22.62 -16.01
N TYR A 1135 -9.84 -22.31 -16.20
CA TYR A 1135 -10.62 -22.74 -17.35
C TYR A 1135 -11.30 -21.54 -17.99
N SER A 1136 -11.41 -21.55 -19.32
CA SER A 1136 -12.09 -20.48 -20.08
C SER A 1136 -13.61 -20.43 -19.84
N PHE A 1137 -14.17 -21.47 -19.21
CA PHE A 1137 -15.56 -21.61 -18.83
C PHE A 1137 -15.78 -21.55 -17.30
N VAL A 1138 -14.75 -21.19 -16.53
CA VAL A 1138 -14.84 -21.00 -15.07
C VAL A 1138 -14.51 -19.56 -14.72
N GLY A 1139 -15.37 -18.94 -13.93
CA GLY A 1139 -15.23 -17.60 -13.39
C GLY A 1139 -15.60 -17.57 -11.92
N PHE A 1140 -16.03 -16.41 -11.44
CA PHE A 1140 -16.52 -16.25 -10.09
C PHE A 1140 -17.45 -15.04 -9.96
N ARG A 1141 -18.26 -15.08 -8.92
CA ARG A 1141 -18.97 -13.92 -8.40
C ARG A 1141 -18.64 -13.75 -6.92
N VAL A 1142 -18.80 -12.53 -6.44
CA VAL A 1142 -18.48 -12.21 -5.05
C VAL A 1142 -19.74 -12.18 -4.20
N LEU A 1143 -19.60 -12.63 -2.96
CA LEU A 1143 -20.57 -12.45 -1.88
C LEU A 1143 -20.04 -11.32 -1.01
N LYS A 1144 -20.90 -10.35 -0.69
CA LYS A 1144 -20.63 -9.29 0.27
C LYS A 1144 -21.03 -9.78 1.65
N GLU A 1145 -20.08 -9.81 2.57
CA GLU A 1145 -20.37 -10.17 3.95
C GLU A 1145 -21.12 -9.01 4.62
N PRO A 1146 -22.11 -9.31 5.48
CA PRO A 1146 -22.65 -8.29 6.36
C PRO A 1146 -21.51 -7.69 7.19
N PRO A 1147 -21.55 -6.38 7.51
CA PRO A 1147 -20.58 -5.78 8.41
C PRO A 1147 -20.60 -6.57 9.73
N GLY A 1148 -19.48 -7.21 10.06
CA GLY A 1148 -19.38 -8.03 11.27
C GLY A 1148 -19.48 -7.14 12.51
N ASP A 1149 -20.31 -7.55 13.47
CA ASP A 1149 -20.39 -6.96 14.82
C ASP A 1149 -19.03 -6.99 15.55
#